data_AF-A0A3Q7X6I1-F1
#
_entry.id   AF-A0A3Q7X6I1-F1
#
_cell.length_a   1.000
_cell.length_b   1.000
_cell.length_c   1.000
_cell.angle_alpha   90.00
_cell.angle_beta   90.00
_cell.angle_gamma   90.00
#
_symmetry.space_group_name_H-M   'P 1'
#
loop_
_entity.id
_entity.type
_entity.pdbx_description
1 polymer ?
#
loop_
_entity_poly.entity_id
_entity_poly.type
_entity_poly.pdbx_seq_one_letter_code
_entity_poly.pdbx_strand_id
1 'polypeptide(L)'
;MVVCFCLQLLCSLRYNRKLHSQISFVVTQGRKDRWLRNGVTVRSVLNNNRPSFNNYGSAEPARVLLERLFEQTHKLEDRMIGEEQPDLSGFESDLLAALLVLKEKEDHLQEVERTVLLENSKLKHAKDELERQENEIEAAREKYDKLEREMKEATATLVSQAGQIEELKLRLRDRDSDIVGLQDALSLKEEEVEKMRIGLAKKTEEAACVDSELRHKVQLLTEANEVVKKQEIELQELQRVVQQREEELRVSVAEREVEGEKVKIAEASLEKQAMEWLLAQEELKRLEEESSRHAQESSETLEDFRRVKKLLNDVRSELVSSQQSLAHSRNKMEAQERLLEQHLNELSEQRASVMLYMGNLKDAQIEVERERMKLRAAEALNKKLEQDLSTERELMKKLQEELKKETASLEQAVQAMSLLQEELVKKSAEFKQSSAVLEVKESELVDAKLEIQHLRSEKASLQILLEEKDLELSNARKMLVELNQEISDLKMLMNNKETQLIEATNILREKDEHVKIIQNKLDNTNLKAFEAETVVERVLELTNKMVASIKNEDINEMGDQLIKQLLVEPTNELSWQQKQLENVLELTKENLKTMEMEVLAAQKALTIKEEELKMTLERLDAKEEELRKARDKATEDANDHKTLYAMTQERISEIREKGMKDFAIEKLQFEAAQLEVEAATSALQKLAEMSQQLLNKAILSVEADSYISVMQNNNDFKLDLITNMNCIDCFSVVKAGAARLSALTEQLVMDAGLAAAN
;
A
#
# COMPACT_ATOMS: atom_id res chain seq x y z
N MET A 1 -12.55 -32.14 -55.00
CA MET A 1 -11.33 -32.90 -54.66
C MET A 1 -10.61 -32.13 -53.58
N VAL A 2 -10.20 -32.66 -52.43
CA VAL A 2 -10.47 -33.96 -51.74
C VAL A 2 -10.48 -33.56 -50.24
N VAL A 3 -11.63 -33.62 -49.54
CA VAL A 3 -12.08 -34.78 -48.72
C VAL A 3 -10.97 -35.21 -47.75
N CYS A 4 -10.92 -34.65 -46.53
CA CYS A 4 -11.64 -35.13 -45.34
C CYS A 4 -11.22 -36.54 -44.88
N PHE A 5 -10.67 -36.64 -43.67
CA PHE A 5 -10.99 -37.62 -42.59
C PHE A 5 -10.11 -37.23 -41.38
N CYS A 6 -10.58 -36.86 -40.17
CA CYS A 6 -11.81 -37.11 -39.39
C CYS A 6 -11.80 -38.44 -38.61
N LEU A 7 -12.34 -38.40 -37.37
CA LEU A 7 -12.55 -39.50 -36.40
C LEU A 7 -11.26 -40.06 -35.76
N GLN A 8 -11.31 -40.77 -34.62
CA GLN A 8 -12.41 -41.22 -33.72
C GLN A 8 -11.92 -41.00 -32.26
N LEU A 9 -12.64 -40.36 -31.32
CA LEU A 9 -13.92 -40.72 -30.68
C LEU A 9 -13.82 -41.89 -29.67
N LEU A 10 -14.45 -41.71 -28.49
CA LEU A 10 -14.84 -42.66 -27.41
C LEU A 10 -14.49 -42.04 -26.02
N CYS A 11 -15.24 -42.22 -24.93
CA CYS A 11 -16.69 -42.36 -24.71
C CYS A 11 -17.00 -42.42 -23.20
N SER A 12 -17.88 -41.56 -22.67
CA SER A 12 -18.77 -41.83 -21.49
C SER A 12 -19.62 -40.59 -21.22
N LEU A 13 -20.96 -40.60 -21.15
CA LEU A 13 -21.92 -41.42 -20.37
C LEU A 13 -22.00 -41.11 -18.87
N ARG A 14 -22.82 -40.09 -18.55
CA ARG A 14 -23.75 -39.92 -17.41
C ARG A 14 -24.36 -38.53 -17.59
N TYR A 15 -25.55 -38.36 -18.15
CA TYR A 15 -26.83 -38.95 -17.74
C TYR A 15 -27.03 -38.90 -16.23
N ASN A 16 -27.37 -37.72 -15.72
CA ASN A 16 -28.10 -37.63 -14.46
C ASN A 16 -29.17 -36.53 -14.56
N ARG A 17 -30.44 -36.96 -14.56
CA ARG A 17 -31.56 -36.06 -14.25
C ARG A 17 -31.35 -35.55 -12.83
N LYS A 18 -31.27 -34.23 -12.65
CA LYS A 18 -31.75 -33.58 -11.43
C LYS A 18 -32.02 -32.12 -11.69
N LEU A 19 -33.31 -31.79 -11.63
CA LEU A 19 -33.85 -30.51 -11.19
C LEU A 19 -33.02 -29.28 -11.61
N HIS A 20 -33.48 -28.60 -12.66
CA HIS A 20 -33.67 -27.17 -12.45
C HIS A 20 -34.53 -27.05 -11.19
N SER A 21 -33.92 -26.58 -10.10
CA SER A 21 -34.67 -26.15 -8.93
C SER A 21 -35.43 -24.90 -9.33
N GLN A 22 -36.57 -25.12 -9.98
CA GLN A 22 -37.77 -24.36 -9.73
C GLN A 22 -38.05 -24.46 -8.23
N ILE A 23 -37.28 -23.70 -7.44
CA ILE A 23 -37.83 -22.98 -6.31
C ILE A 23 -38.77 -21.97 -6.95
N SER A 24 -39.93 -22.49 -7.36
CA SER A 24 -41.15 -21.74 -7.15
C SER A 24 -41.04 -21.20 -5.74
N PHE A 25 -41.19 -19.88 -5.60
CA PHE A 25 -41.63 -19.38 -4.33
C PHE A 25 -42.96 -20.11 -4.09
N VAL A 26 -42.93 -21.14 -3.23
CA VAL A 26 -44.15 -21.70 -2.67
C VAL A 26 -44.64 -20.64 -1.71
N VAL A 27 -45.19 -19.58 -2.29
CA VAL A 27 -46.27 -18.83 -1.66
C VAL A 27 -47.23 -19.93 -1.27
N THR A 28 -47.44 -20.13 0.02
CA THR A 28 -48.48 -21.00 0.57
C THR A 28 -49.84 -20.34 0.33
N GLN A 29 -50.11 -20.00 -0.94
CA GLN A 29 -51.18 -19.14 -1.42
C GLN A 29 -52.51 -19.83 -1.25
N GLY A 30 -53.05 -19.76 -0.05
CA GLY A 30 -54.27 -20.44 0.31
C GLY A 30 -54.15 -21.95 0.16
N ARG A 31 -53.39 -22.59 1.07
CA ARG A 31 -53.95 -23.81 1.66
C ARG A 31 -55.29 -23.43 2.28
N LYS A 32 -56.36 -23.55 1.48
CA LYS A 32 -57.74 -23.68 1.95
C LYS A 32 -57.89 -25.05 2.60
N ASP A 33 -57.06 -25.31 3.61
CA ASP A 33 -57.17 -26.46 4.48
C ASP A 33 -58.44 -26.23 5.30
N ARG A 34 -59.51 -26.74 4.70
CA ARG A 34 -60.91 -26.64 5.09
C ARG A 34 -61.18 -27.51 6.31
N TRP A 35 -60.31 -27.41 7.31
CA TRP A 35 -60.42 -28.13 8.56
C TRP A 35 -61.46 -27.47 9.41
N LEU A 36 -62.65 -28.05 9.29
CA LEU A 36 -63.63 -28.12 10.35
C LEU A 36 -64.08 -26.74 10.83
N ARG A 37 -65.00 -26.18 10.03
CA ARG A 37 -66.32 -25.81 10.58
C ARG A 37 -67.02 -27.09 11.11
N ASN A 38 -66.38 -27.77 12.06
CA ASN A 38 -67.11 -28.51 13.05
C ASN A 38 -67.94 -27.45 13.74
N GLY A 39 -69.26 -27.52 13.56
CA GLY A 39 -70.08 -27.12 14.66
C GLY A 39 -69.63 -27.93 15.86
N VAL A 40 -68.91 -27.30 16.78
CA VAL A 40 -69.34 -27.41 18.17
C VAL A 40 -70.75 -26.83 18.18
N THR A 41 -71.69 -27.67 17.74
CA THR A 41 -73.06 -27.59 18.19
C THR A 41 -72.90 -27.59 19.70
N VAL A 42 -73.06 -26.42 20.31
CA VAL A 42 -73.36 -26.34 21.73
C VAL A 42 -74.62 -27.17 21.85
N ARG A 43 -74.45 -28.45 22.18
CA ARG A 43 -75.54 -29.39 22.35
C ARG A 43 -76.23 -28.85 23.57
N SER A 44 -77.29 -28.10 23.33
CA SER A 44 -78.08 -27.49 24.38
C SER A 44 -78.71 -28.63 25.16
N VAL A 45 -77.99 -29.06 26.21
CA VAL A 45 -78.56 -29.77 27.35
C VAL A 45 -79.34 -28.75 28.20
N LEU A 46 -80.15 -27.94 27.51
CA LEU A 46 -81.47 -27.52 27.97
C LEU A 46 -82.30 -28.79 28.04
N ASN A 47 -81.97 -29.60 29.04
CA ASN A 47 -82.75 -30.75 29.43
C ASN A 47 -84.10 -30.15 29.84
N ASN A 48 -85.14 -30.37 29.04
CA ASN A 48 -86.46 -29.75 29.21
C ASN A 48 -87.25 -30.36 30.39
N ASN A 49 -86.55 -30.61 31.50
CA ASN A 49 -87.07 -30.81 32.84
C ASN A 49 -87.62 -29.49 33.40
N ARG A 50 -88.41 -28.77 32.60
CA ARG A 50 -89.29 -27.72 33.12
C ARG A 50 -90.34 -28.45 33.96
N PRO A 51 -90.44 -28.25 35.28
CA PRO A 51 -91.45 -28.93 36.06
C PRO A 51 -92.82 -28.54 35.51
N SER A 52 -93.69 -29.54 35.27
CA SER A 52 -95.03 -29.30 34.75
C SER A 52 -95.93 -28.77 35.87
N PHE A 53 -95.73 -27.50 36.25
CA PHE A 53 -96.55 -26.72 37.17
C PHE A 53 -97.94 -26.45 36.56
N ASN A 54 -98.71 -27.51 36.34
CA ASN A 54 -100.08 -27.45 35.81
C ASN A 54 -100.94 -28.68 36.21
N ASN A 55 -100.55 -29.41 37.26
CA ASN A 55 -101.23 -30.63 37.74
C ASN A 55 -101.71 -30.49 39.21
N TYR A 56 -102.41 -29.40 39.53
CA TYR A 56 -103.27 -29.30 40.72
C TYR A 56 -104.54 -28.49 40.38
N GLY A 57 -105.76 -29.02 40.53
CA GLY A 57 -106.09 -30.36 41.00
C GLY A 57 -107.55 -30.55 41.45
N SER A 58 -108.53 -30.22 40.60
CA SER A 58 -109.98 -30.53 40.76
C SER A 58 -110.75 -30.11 42.02
N ALA A 59 -110.11 -29.64 43.10
CA ALA A 59 -110.78 -29.03 44.24
C ALA A 59 -111.34 -27.64 43.88
N GLU A 60 -112.43 -27.22 44.53
CA GLU A 60 -112.90 -25.83 44.40
C GLU A 60 -111.81 -24.87 44.88
N PRO A 61 -111.53 -23.76 44.15
CA PRO A 61 -110.54 -22.80 44.59
C PRO A 61 -110.88 -22.28 46.00
N ALA A 62 -109.88 -22.09 46.86
CA ALA A 62 -110.10 -21.49 48.18
C ALA A 62 -110.87 -20.15 48.10
N ARG A 63 -110.69 -19.38 47.02
CA ARG A 63 -111.51 -18.20 46.71
C ARG A 63 -113.01 -18.51 46.62
N VAL A 64 -113.41 -19.58 45.94
CA VAL A 64 -114.83 -19.98 45.77
C VAL A 64 -115.41 -20.51 47.07
N LEU A 65 -114.63 -21.27 47.86
CA LEU A 65 -115.04 -21.72 49.19
C LEU A 65 -115.20 -20.54 50.16
N LEU A 66 -114.28 -19.56 50.13
CA LEU A 66 -114.40 -18.31 50.89
C LEU A 66 -115.60 -17.46 50.43
N GLU A 67 -115.83 -17.32 49.12
CA GLU A 67 -117.00 -16.61 48.58
C GLU A 67 -118.31 -17.29 49.00
N ARG A 68 -118.37 -18.64 49.02
CA ARG A 68 -119.48 -19.40 49.60
C ARG A 68 -119.64 -19.17 51.11
N LEU A 69 -118.56 -19.11 51.87
CA LEU A 69 -118.60 -18.83 53.31
C LEU A 69 -119.12 -17.41 53.58
N PHE A 70 -118.69 -16.40 52.81
CA PHE A 70 -119.25 -15.04 52.90
C PHE A 70 -120.75 -15.04 52.58
N GLU A 71 -121.19 -15.73 51.53
CA GLU A 71 -122.62 -15.89 51.24
C GLU A 71 -123.38 -16.64 52.35
N GLN A 72 -122.81 -17.69 52.94
CA GLN A 72 -123.42 -18.43 54.05
C GLN A 72 -123.48 -17.59 55.33
N THR A 73 -122.49 -16.72 55.56
CA THR A 73 -122.45 -15.79 56.70
C THR A 73 -123.59 -14.79 56.60
N HIS A 74 -123.77 -14.13 55.44
CA HIS A 74 -124.94 -13.28 55.22
C HIS A 74 -126.26 -14.07 55.31
N LYS A 75 -126.33 -15.29 54.76
CA LYS A 75 -127.51 -16.17 54.91
C LYS A 75 -127.73 -16.72 56.33
N LEU A 76 -126.81 -16.50 57.27
CA LEU A 76 -126.99 -16.74 58.70
C LEU A 76 -127.46 -15.45 59.38
N GLU A 77 -126.77 -14.34 59.11
CA GLU A 77 -127.07 -12.97 59.56
C GLU A 77 -128.53 -12.57 59.25
N ASP A 78 -128.97 -12.75 57.99
CA ASP A 78 -130.36 -12.52 57.54
C ASP A 78 -131.39 -13.43 58.22
N ARG A 79 -130.99 -14.59 58.75
CA ARG A 79 -131.89 -15.58 59.38
C ARG A 79 -131.98 -15.47 60.90
N MET A 80 -131.19 -14.61 61.56
CA MET A 80 -131.28 -14.37 63.01
C MET A 80 -132.56 -13.63 63.46
N ILE A 81 -133.56 -13.48 62.58
CA ILE A 81 -134.81 -12.75 62.79
C ILE A 81 -136.02 -13.69 62.96
N GLY A 82 -135.84 -15.03 62.86
CA GLY A 82 -136.91 -16.02 63.06
C GLY A 82 -136.45 -17.29 63.80
N GLU A 83 -137.37 -17.92 64.53
CA GLU A 83 -137.09 -19.10 65.38
C GLU A 83 -136.94 -20.40 64.58
N GLU A 84 -135.74 -20.70 64.09
CA GLU A 84 -135.31 -22.07 63.77
C GLU A 84 -133.79 -22.21 63.96
N GLN A 85 -133.31 -23.37 64.44
CA GLN A 85 -131.89 -23.55 64.74
C GLN A 85 -131.07 -23.66 63.44
N PRO A 86 -130.03 -22.83 63.22
CA PRO A 86 -129.27 -22.86 61.99
C PRO A 86 -128.35 -24.09 61.91
N ASP A 87 -128.32 -24.74 60.74
CA ASP A 87 -127.38 -25.82 60.44
C ASP A 87 -125.97 -25.28 60.21
N LEU A 88 -125.13 -25.38 61.24
CA LEU A 88 -123.73 -24.95 61.24
C LEU A 88 -122.79 -25.94 60.52
N SER A 89 -123.25 -27.17 60.23
CA SER A 89 -122.42 -28.27 59.72
C SER A 89 -121.82 -27.96 58.33
N GLY A 90 -122.61 -27.30 57.47
CA GLY A 90 -122.13 -26.86 56.15
C GLY A 90 -121.05 -25.78 56.24
N PHE A 91 -121.23 -24.80 57.14
CA PHE A 91 -120.29 -23.70 57.33
C PHE A 91 -118.94 -24.16 57.88
N GLU A 92 -118.95 -25.06 58.88
CA GLU A 92 -117.73 -25.66 59.39
C GLU A 92 -117.01 -26.51 58.32
N SER A 93 -117.78 -27.24 57.49
CA SER A 93 -117.25 -28.04 56.38
C SER A 93 -116.57 -27.20 55.29
N ASP A 94 -117.23 -26.13 54.80
CA ASP A 94 -116.66 -25.22 53.80
C ASP A 94 -115.44 -24.46 54.36
N LEU A 95 -115.44 -24.11 55.66
CA LEU A 95 -114.30 -23.44 56.32
C LEU A 95 -113.09 -24.36 56.47
N LEU A 96 -113.29 -25.60 56.92
CA LEU A 96 -112.23 -26.60 56.99
C LEU A 96 -111.69 -26.94 55.60
N ALA A 97 -112.54 -27.00 54.58
CA ALA A 97 -112.11 -27.19 53.19
C ALA A 97 -111.30 -25.98 52.67
N ALA A 98 -111.74 -24.75 52.93
CA ALA A 98 -111.02 -23.54 52.55
C ALA A 98 -109.63 -23.47 53.21
N LEU A 99 -109.55 -23.76 54.51
CA LEU A 99 -108.29 -23.80 55.26
C LEU A 99 -107.36 -24.92 54.78
N LEU A 100 -107.89 -26.10 54.44
CA LEU A 100 -107.10 -27.20 53.88
C LEU A 100 -106.51 -26.82 52.51
N VAL A 101 -107.32 -26.27 51.60
CA VAL A 101 -106.84 -25.84 50.27
C VAL A 101 -105.86 -24.66 50.39
N LEU A 102 -106.06 -23.73 51.32
CA LEU A 102 -105.08 -22.66 51.58
C LEU A 102 -103.76 -23.22 52.14
N LYS A 103 -103.82 -24.18 53.06
CA LYS A 103 -102.63 -24.83 53.61
C LYS A 103 -101.86 -25.61 52.54
N GLU A 104 -102.54 -26.37 51.68
CA GLU A 104 -101.90 -27.03 50.54
C GLU A 104 -101.22 -26.02 49.61
N LYS A 105 -101.78 -24.81 49.45
CA LYS A 105 -101.13 -23.74 48.69
C LYS A 105 -99.96 -23.10 49.44
N GLU A 106 -100.00 -22.98 50.75
CA GLU A 106 -98.88 -22.52 51.58
C GLU A 106 -97.72 -23.52 51.53
N ASP A 107 -97.98 -24.80 51.81
CA ASP A 107 -96.99 -25.89 51.75
C ASP A 107 -96.34 -25.97 50.35
N HIS A 108 -97.13 -25.76 49.28
CA HIS A 108 -96.62 -25.73 47.90
C HIS A 108 -95.85 -24.44 47.57
N LEU A 109 -96.23 -23.28 48.11
CA LEU A 109 -95.46 -22.03 47.97
C LEU A 109 -94.12 -22.12 48.70
N GLN A 110 -94.07 -22.72 49.89
CA GLN A 110 -92.81 -22.99 50.59
C GLN A 110 -91.93 -23.96 49.80
N GLU A 111 -92.50 -24.95 49.11
CA GLU A 111 -91.72 -25.87 48.26
C GLU A 111 -91.22 -25.20 46.96
N VAL A 112 -92.01 -24.30 46.38
CA VAL A 112 -91.55 -23.40 45.30
C VAL A 112 -90.42 -22.50 45.80
N GLU A 113 -90.50 -21.95 47.01
CA GLU A 113 -89.43 -21.14 47.60
C GLU A 113 -88.15 -21.96 47.84
N ARG A 114 -88.25 -23.16 48.43
CA ARG A 114 -87.11 -24.08 48.61
C ARG A 114 -86.45 -24.45 47.28
N THR A 115 -87.25 -24.75 46.25
CA THR A 115 -86.73 -25.10 44.92
C THR A 115 -86.11 -23.89 44.22
N VAL A 116 -86.70 -22.69 44.33
CA VAL A 116 -86.11 -21.44 43.81
C VAL A 116 -84.81 -21.07 44.53
N LEU A 117 -84.71 -21.25 45.85
CA LEU A 117 -83.45 -21.05 46.60
C LEU A 117 -82.37 -22.07 46.17
N LEU A 118 -82.76 -23.32 45.93
CA LEU A 118 -81.87 -24.35 45.41
C LEU A 118 -81.43 -24.06 43.96
N GLU A 119 -82.31 -23.54 43.10
CA GLU A 119 -81.96 -23.11 41.75
C GLU A 119 -81.09 -21.86 41.74
N ASN A 120 -81.35 -20.88 42.61
CA ASN A 120 -80.54 -19.67 42.74
C ASN A 120 -79.11 -19.99 43.25
N SER A 121 -78.96 -20.91 44.20
CA SER A 121 -77.64 -21.36 44.65
C SER A 121 -76.88 -22.14 43.55
N LYS A 122 -77.55 -22.98 42.76
CA LYS A 122 -76.96 -23.61 41.57
C LYS A 122 -76.58 -22.60 40.50
N LEU A 123 -77.43 -21.60 40.24
CA LEU A 123 -77.19 -20.53 39.27
C LEU A 123 -75.99 -19.66 39.68
N LYS A 124 -75.88 -19.33 40.97
CA LYS A 124 -74.68 -18.67 41.51
C LYS A 124 -73.44 -19.54 41.27
N HIS A 125 -73.47 -20.82 41.66
CA HIS A 125 -72.32 -21.70 41.46
C HIS A 125 -71.90 -21.83 39.98
N ALA A 126 -72.87 -21.86 39.06
CA ALA A 126 -72.62 -21.86 37.62
C ALA A 126 -72.06 -20.53 37.12
N LYS A 127 -72.49 -19.39 37.68
CA LYS A 127 -71.92 -18.08 37.37
C LYS A 127 -70.47 -17.97 37.86
N ASP A 128 -70.21 -18.35 39.11
CA ASP A 128 -68.87 -18.30 39.72
C ASP A 128 -67.88 -19.21 38.95
N GLU A 129 -68.34 -20.37 38.44
CA GLU A 129 -67.58 -21.27 37.56
C GLU A 129 -67.36 -20.71 36.14
N LEU A 130 -68.34 -20.02 35.55
CA LEU A 130 -68.16 -19.34 34.26
C LEU A 130 -67.17 -18.17 34.38
N GLU A 131 -67.23 -17.41 35.48
CA GLU A 131 -66.29 -16.33 35.80
C GLU A 131 -64.87 -16.88 35.97
N ARG A 132 -64.70 -18.05 36.61
CA ARG A 132 -63.42 -18.77 36.67
C ARG A 132 -62.91 -19.16 35.27
N GLN A 133 -63.76 -19.71 34.41
CA GLN A 133 -63.40 -20.10 33.04
C GLN A 133 -63.06 -18.89 32.15
N GLU A 134 -63.75 -17.76 32.31
CA GLU A 134 -63.47 -16.53 31.57
C GLU A 134 -62.09 -15.96 31.94
N ASN A 135 -61.76 -15.92 33.25
CA ASN A 135 -60.43 -15.54 33.72
C ASN A 135 -59.33 -16.50 33.22
N GLU A 136 -59.59 -17.80 33.14
CA GLU A 136 -58.63 -18.77 32.58
C GLU A 136 -58.44 -18.63 31.06
N ILE A 137 -59.49 -18.24 30.33
CA ILE A 137 -59.42 -17.94 28.89
C ILE A 137 -58.61 -16.67 28.64
N GLU A 138 -58.81 -15.61 29.43
CA GLU A 138 -58.05 -14.36 29.27
C GLU A 138 -56.58 -14.53 29.66
N ALA A 139 -56.31 -15.21 30.78
CA ALA A 139 -54.95 -15.59 31.17
C ALA A 139 -54.28 -16.62 30.22
N ALA A 140 -55.04 -17.23 29.30
CA ALA A 140 -54.48 -18.00 28.18
C ALA A 140 -54.21 -17.10 26.95
N ARG A 141 -55.09 -16.14 26.65
CA ARG A 141 -54.90 -15.14 25.59
C ARG A 141 -53.65 -14.31 25.81
N GLU A 142 -53.44 -13.77 27.01
CA GLU A 142 -52.22 -13.01 27.34
C GLU A 142 -50.93 -13.80 27.06
N LYS A 143 -50.95 -15.12 27.29
CA LYS A 143 -49.82 -16.02 27.02
C LYS A 143 -49.64 -16.27 25.53
N TYR A 144 -50.72 -16.42 24.76
CA TYR A 144 -50.66 -16.49 23.30
C TYR A 144 -50.15 -15.18 22.68
N ASP A 145 -50.64 -14.03 23.14
CA ASP A 145 -50.20 -12.70 22.67
C ASP A 145 -48.76 -12.39 23.05
N LYS A 146 -48.27 -12.94 24.17
CA LYS A 146 -46.84 -12.92 24.52
C LYS A 146 -46.02 -13.80 23.56
N LEU A 147 -46.42 -15.06 23.37
CA LEU A 147 -45.72 -16.00 22.50
C LEU A 147 -45.71 -15.54 21.04
N GLU A 148 -46.79 -14.91 20.55
CA GLU A 148 -46.86 -14.38 19.19
C GLU A 148 -45.93 -13.18 18.99
N ARG A 149 -45.74 -12.33 20.02
CA ARG A 149 -44.74 -11.25 20.00
C ARG A 149 -43.31 -11.80 20.00
N GLU A 150 -43.02 -12.75 20.88
CA GLU A 150 -41.71 -13.44 20.93
C GLU A 150 -41.41 -14.14 19.59
N MET A 151 -42.40 -14.76 18.96
CA MET A 151 -42.27 -15.37 17.62
C MET A 151 -42.05 -14.32 16.51
N LYS A 152 -42.70 -13.16 16.57
CA LYS A 152 -42.49 -12.05 15.62
C LYS A 152 -41.07 -11.47 15.76
N GLU A 153 -40.59 -11.31 16.98
CA GLU A 153 -39.22 -10.83 17.28
C GLU A 153 -38.15 -11.83 16.85
N ALA A 154 -38.33 -13.12 17.15
CA ALA A 154 -37.48 -14.20 16.64
C ALA A 154 -37.47 -14.27 15.11
N THR A 155 -38.62 -14.04 14.46
CA THR A 155 -38.70 -13.99 13.00
C THR A 155 -37.94 -12.78 12.44
N ALA A 156 -38.08 -11.59 13.05
CA ALA A 156 -37.39 -10.38 12.61
C ALA A 156 -35.86 -10.49 12.76
N THR A 157 -35.37 -11.05 13.87
CA THR A 157 -33.94 -11.29 14.08
C THR A 157 -33.37 -12.32 13.10
N LEU A 158 -34.08 -13.42 12.82
CA LEU A 158 -33.68 -14.39 11.79
C LEU A 158 -33.64 -13.78 10.37
N VAL A 159 -34.59 -12.90 10.03
CA VAL A 159 -34.58 -12.17 8.74
C VAL A 159 -33.39 -11.21 8.65
N SER A 160 -33.04 -10.51 9.73
CA SER A 160 -31.85 -9.66 9.81
C SER A 160 -30.55 -10.46 9.62
N GLN A 161 -30.41 -11.59 10.32
CA GLN A 161 -29.28 -12.50 10.18
C GLN A 161 -29.17 -13.08 8.75
N ALA A 162 -30.29 -13.47 8.14
CA ALA A 162 -30.32 -13.94 6.75
C ALA A 162 -29.84 -12.86 5.75
N GLY A 163 -30.19 -11.58 5.99
CA GLY A 163 -29.68 -10.44 5.24
C GLY A 163 -28.17 -10.28 5.36
N GLN A 164 -27.65 -10.28 6.58
CA GLN A 164 -26.19 -10.20 6.86
C GLN A 164 -25.44 -11.37 6.19
N ILE A 165 -26.00 -12.58 6.21
CA ILE A 165 -25.41 -13.75 5.57
C ILE A 165 -25.33 -13.61 4.04
N GLU A 166 -26.33 -13.01 3.38
CA GLU A 166 -26.27 -12.78 1.93
C GLU A 166 -25.33 -11.61 1.56
N GLU A 167 -25.24 -10.58 2.39
CA GLU A 167 -24.23 -9.51 2.25
C GLU A 167 -22.81 -10.07 2.35
N LEU A 168 -22.55 -10.97 3.31
CA LEU A 168 -21.26 -11.66 3.43
C LEU A 168 -20.98 -12.56 2.21
N LYS A 169 -21.98 -13.24 1.64
CA LYS A 169 -21.82 -13.99 0.38
C LYS A 169 -21.55 -13.10 -0.84
N LEU A 170 -22.09 -11.89 -0.89
CA LEU A 170 -21.74 -10.91 -1.92
C LEU A 170 -20.26 -10.53 -1.79
N ARG A 171 -19.83 -10.05 -0.60
CA ARG A 171 -18.43 -9.69 -0.34
C ARG A 171 -17.44 -10.84 -0.57
N LEU A 172 -17.84 -12.09 -0.35
CA LEU A 172 -17.04 -13.28 -0.69
C LEU A 172 -16.93 -13.48 -2.20
N ARG A 173 -18.02 -13.37 -2.97
CA ARG A 173 -17.98 -13.45 -4.44
C ARG A 173 -17.14 -12.33 -5.06
N ASP A 174 -17.23 -11.12 -4.50
CA ASP A 174 -16.41 -9.98 -4.93
C ASP A 174 -14.92 -10.29 -4.68
N ARG A 175 -14.58 -10.81 -3.49
CA ARG A 175 -13.22 -11.26 -3.14
C ARG A 175 -12.71 -12.42 -3.98
N ASP A 176 -13.55 -13.39 -4.31
CA ASP A 176 -13.19 -14.49 -5.21
C ASP A 176 -12.89 -13.96 -6.62
N SER A 177 -13.65 -12.96 -7.09
CA SER A 177 -13.40 -12.26 -8.35
C SER A 177 -12.09 -11.46 -8.34
N ASP A 178 -11.81 -10.74 -7.25
CA ASP A 178 -10.52 -10.05 -7.03
C ASP A 178 -9.34 -11.04 -7.08
N ILE A 179 -9.48 -12.19 -6.42
CA ILE A 179 -8.46 -13.24 -6.35
C ILE A 179 -8.17 -13.83 -7.74
N VAL A 180 -9.20 -14.09 -8.56
CA VAL A 180 -9.02 -14.56 -9.94
C VAL A 180 -8.30 -13.49 -10.78
N GLY A 181 -8.71 -12.22 -10.69
CA GLY A 181 -8.04 -11.12 -11.40
C GLY A 181 -6.56 -10.95 -10.99
N LEU A 182 -6.24 -11.17 -9.72
CA LEU A 182 -4.85 -11.17 -9.21
C LEU A 182 -4.06 -12.40 -9.68
N GLN A 183 -4.69 -13.57 -9.83
CA GLN A 183 -4.05 -14.77 -10.39
C GLN A 183 -3.72 -14.61 -11.88
N ASP A 184 -4.65 -14.05 -12.67
CA ASP A 184 -4.41 -13.73 -14.09
C ASP A 184 -3.28 -12.70 -14.26
N ALA A 185 -3.28 -11.65 -13.42
CA ALA A 185 -2.23 -10.63 -13.42
C ALA A 185 -0.86 -11.17 -12.98
N LEU A 186 -0.82 -12.11 -12.02
CA LEU A 186 0.40 -12.80 -11.60
C LEU A 186 0.95 -13.69 -12.73
N SER A 187 0.10 -14.49 -13.37
CA SER A 187 0.46 -15.34 -14.51
C SER A 187 1.08 -14.53 -15.66
N LEU A 188 0.50 -13.37 -15.99
CA LEU A 188 1.06 -12.43 -16.97
C LEU A 188 2.48 -11.95 -16.60
N LYS A 189 2.73 -11.71 -15.30
CA LYS A 189 4.03 -11.28 -14.79
C LYS A 189 5.05 -12.42 -14.70
N GLU A 190 4.62 -13.65 -14.41
CA GLU A 190 5.48 -14.84 -14.49
C GLU A 190 5.92 -15.10 -15.93
N GLU A 191 5.02 -14.96 -16.92
CA GLU A 191 5.38 -14.99 -18.34
C GLU A 191 6.39 -13.89 -18.73
N GLU A 192 6.22 -12.67 -18.23
CA GLU A 192 7.13 -11.55 -18.50
C GLU A 192 8.52 -11.79 -17.90
N VAL A 193 8.58 -12.31 -16.67
CA VAL A 193 9.83 -12.71 -16.00
C VAL A 193 10.54 -13.83 -16.76
N GLU A 194 9.83 -14.84 -17.27
CA GLU A 194 10.46 -15.92 -18.05
C GLU A 194 10.92 -15.42 -19.43
N LYS A 195 10.18 -14.51 -20.09
CA LYS A 195 10.64 -13.82 -21.31
C LYS A 195 11.93 -13.03 -21.05
N MET A 196 12.03 -12.32 -19.92
CA MET A 196 13.26 -11.63 -19.50
C MET A 196 14.39 -12.62 -19.19
N ARG A 197 14.11 -13.74 -18.53
CA ARG A 197 15.09 -14.81 -18.21
C ARG A 197 15.71 -15.41 -19.47
N ILE A 198 14.88 -15.75 -20.46
CA ILE A 198 15.32 -16.27 -21.76
C ILE A 198 16.13 -15.20 -22.52
N GLY A 199 15.73 -13.93 -22.45
CA GLY A 199 16.49 -12.81 -23.02
C GLY A 199 17.87 -12.64 -22.39
N LEU A 200 17.95 -12.70 -21.05
CA LEU A 200 19.20 -12.61 -20.30
C LEU A 200 20.14 -13.79 -20.60
N ALA A 201 19.61 -15.02 -20.67
CA ALA A 201 20.40 -16.20 -21.03
C ALA A 201 21.05 -16.06 -22.42
N LYS A 202 20.30 -15.59 -23.42
CA LYS A 202 20.83 -15.30 -24.77
C LYS A 202 21.90 -14.21 -24.74
N LYS A 203 21.72 -13.15 -23.94
CA LYS A 203 22.73 -12.10 -23.79
C LYS A 203 24.00 -12.57 -23.07
N THR A 204 23.88 -13.53 -22.15
CA THR A 204 25.05 -14.22 -21.55
C THR A 204 25.79 -15.08 -22.58
N GLU A 205 25.08 -15.79 -23.46
CA GLU A 205 25.65 -16.58 -24.55
C GLU A 205 26.35 -15.71 -25.61
N GLU A 206 25.70 -14.61 -26.04
CA GLU A 206 26.31 -13.60 -26.91
C GLU A 206 27.59 -13.01 -26.30
N ALA A 207 27.56 -12.66 -25.01
CA ALA A 207 28.73 -12.13 -24.30
C ALA A 207 29.88 -13.15 -24.20
N ALA A 208 29.57 -14.42 -23.93
CA ALA A 208 30.56 -15.50 -23.90
C ALA A 208 31.20 -15.73 -25.28
N CYS A 209 30.43 -15.59 -26.37
CA CYS A 209 30.93 -15.63 -27.73
C CYS A 209 31.92 -14.48 -28.00
N VAL A 210 31.55 -13.24 -27.68
CA VAL A 210 32.41 -12.05 -27.82
C VAL A 210 33.68 -12.15 -26.96
N ASP A 211 33.60 -12.68 -25.74
CA ASP A 211 34.75 -12.95 -24.87
C ASP A 211 35.68 -14.05 -25.43
N SER A 212 35.15 -15.01 -26.21
CA SER A 212 35.96 -15.96 -26.97
C SER A 212 36.68 -15.30 -28.16
N GLU A 213 36.01 -14.44 -28.91
CA GLU A 213 36.62 -13.66 -30.00
C GLU A 213 37.71 -12.71 -29.49
N LEU A 214 37.45 -12.02 -28.37
CA LEU A 214 38.41 -11.08 -27.77
C LEU A 214 39.67 -11.80 -27.30
N ARG A 215 39.53 -12.98 -26.66
CA ARG A 215 40.69 -13.81 -26.30
C ARG A 215 41.49 -14.28 -27.51
N HIS A 216 40.83 -14.66 -28.61
CA HIS A 216 41.53 -15.01 -29.85
C HIS A 216 42.24 -13.80 -30.49
N LYS A 217 41.61 -12.61 -30.51
CA LYS A 217 42.23 -11.36 -30.98
C LYS A 217 43.44 -10.97 -30.12
N VAL A 218 43.39 -11.19 -28.80
CA VAL A 218 44.54 -11.01 -27.90
C VAL A 218 45.68 -11.99 -28.22
N GLN A 219 45.38 -13.26 -28.51
CA GLN A 219 46.39 -14.25 -28.94
C GLN A 219 47.10 -13.81 -30.22
N LEU A 220 46.34 -13.43 -31.26
CA LEU A 220 46.89 -12.92 -32.53
C LEU A 220 47.74 -11.65 -32.33
N LEU A 221 47.36 -10.76 -31.41
CA LEU A 221 48.17 -9.59 -31.06
C LEU A 221 49.45 -9.96 -30.31
N THR A 222 49.46 -10.99 -29.46
CA THR A 222 50.70 -11.49 -28.84
C THR A 222 51.62 -12.14 -29.86
N GLU A 223 51.09 -12.92 -30.81
CA GLU A 223 51.86 -13.52 -31.91
C GLU A 223 52.48 -12.44 -32.81
N ALA A 224 51.70 -11.42 -33.20
CA ALA A 224 52.20 -10.29 -33.98
C ALA A 224 53.30 -9.51 -33.25
N ASN A 225 53.15 -9.31 -31.93
CA ASN A 225 54.17 -8.64 -31.10
C ASN A 225 55.46 -9.48 -30.99
N GLU A 226 55.38 -10.82 -31.00
CA GLU A 226 56.58 -11.66 -31.12
C GLU A 226 57.26 -11.55 -32.49
N VAL A 227 56.49 -11.42 -33.58
CA VAL A 227 57.06 -11.20 -34.93
C VAL A 227 57.77 -9.85 -35.00
N VAL A 228 57.16 -8.77 -34.48
CA VAL A 228 57.80 -7.44 -34.42
C VAL A 228 59.12 -7.49 -33.62
N LYS A 229 59.15 -8.18 -32.47
CA LYS A 229 60.39 -8.35 -31.69
C LYS A 229 61.48 -9.11 -32.45
N LYS A 230 61.12 -10.12 -33.25
CA LYS A 230 62.08 -10.85 -34.12
C LYS A 230 62.63 -9.93 -35.21
N GLN A 231 61.76 -9.17 -35.87
CA GLN A 231 62.14 -8.17 -36.88
C GLN A 231 63.01 -7.05 -36.31
N GLU A 232 62.78 -6.59 -35.08
CA GLU A 232 63.63 -5.60 -34.44
C GLU A 232 65.05 -6.14 -34.13
N ILE A 233 65.17 -7.40 -33.69
CA ILE A 233 66.47 -8.07 -33.52
C ILE A 233 67.19 -8.21 -34.87
N GLU A 234 66.48 -8.62 -35.93
CA GLU A 234 67.03 -8.71 -37.29
C GLU A 234 67.50 -7.34 -37.82
N LEU A 235 66.76 -6.26 -37.57
CA LEU A 235 67.17 -4.89 -37.91
C LEU A 235 68.39 -4.43 -37.12
N GLN A 236 68.50 -4.78 -35.82
CA GLN A 236 69.69 -4.49 -35.01
C GLN A 236 70.93 -5.31 -35.45
N GLU A 237 70.74 -6.51 -35.99
CA GLU A 237 71.80 -7.30 -36.64
C GLU A 237 72.24 -6.62 -37.94
N LEU A 238 71.30 -6.23 -38.81
CA LEU A 238 71.58 -5.55 -40.07
C LEU A 238 72.27 -4.19 -39.87
N GLN A 239 71.86 -3.40 -38.88
CA GLN A 239 72.54 -2.14 -38.55
C GLN A 239 74.01 -2.35 -38.15
N ARG A 240 74.31 -3.38 -37.34
CA ARG A 240 75.70 -3.74 -36.99
C ARG A 240 76.52 -4.15 -38.22
N VAL A 241 75.92 -4.91 -39.14
CA VAL A 241 76.57 -5.30 -40.41
C VAL A 241 76.83 -4.08 -41.31
N VAL A 242 75.87 -3.15 -41.42
CA VAL A 242 76.06 -1.91 -42.19
C VAL A 242 77.20 -1.06 -41.60
N GLN A 243 77.20 -0.83 -40.29
CA GLN A 243 78.28 -0.09 -39.60
C GLN A 243 79.66 -0.73 -39.82
N GLN A 244 79.75 -2.06 -39.78
CA GLN A 244 81.00 -2.77 -40.11
C GLN A 244 81.43 -2.51 -41.56
N ARG A 245 80.51 -2.57 -42.54
CA ARG A 245 80.82 -2.29 -43.95
C ARG A 245 81.20 -0.83 -44.20
N GLU A 246 80.60 0.12 -43.49
CA GLU A 246 80.99 1.53 -43.53
C GLU A 246 82.42 1.75 -42.99
N GLU A 247 82.84 1.00 -41.96
CA GLU A 247 84.21 1.01 -41.45
C GLU A 247 85.20 0.38 -42.46
N GLU A 248 84.89 -0.81 -42.99
CA GLU A 248 85.69 -1.48 -44.02
C GLU A 248 85.87 -0.61 -45.29
N LEU A 249 84.81 0.09 -45.71
CA LEU A 249 84.87 1.04 -46.83
C LEU A 249 85.75 2.26 -46.50
N ARG A 250 85.68 2.79 -45.27
CA ARG A 250 86.50 3.92 -44.83
C ARG A 250 87.99 3.57 -44.82
N VAL A 251 88.34 2.37 -44.34
CA VAL A 251 89.71 1.84 -44.42
C VAL A 251 90.14 1.68 -45.87
N SER A 252 89.31 1.06 -46.74
CA SER A 252 89.61 0.88 -48.17
C SER A 252 89.77 2.20 -48.94
N VAL A 253 89.11 3.29 -48.52
CA VAL A 253 89.32 4.63 -49.08
C VAL A 253 90.67 5.18 -48.65
N ALA A 254 91.01 5.14 -47.35
CA ALA A 254 92.30 5.60 -46.86
C ALA A 254 93.49 4.82 -47.47
N GLU A 255 93.35 3.50 -47.67
CA GLU A 255 94.33 2.69 -48.39
C GLU A 255 94.52 3.15 -49.85
N ARG A 256 93.44 3.49 -50.54
CA ARG A 256 93.49 4.03 -51.92
C ARG A 256 94.08 5.43 -52.00
N GLU A 257 93.84 6.28 -51.01
CA GLU A 257 94.51 7.59 -50.92
C GLU A 257 96.03 7.41 -50.75
N VAL A 258 96.45 6.53 -49.84
CA VAL A 258 97.87 6.20 -49.62
C VAL A 258 98.52 5.58 -50.86
N GLU A 259 97.83 4.70 -51.59
CA GLU A 259 98.34 4.15 -52.85
C GLU A 259 98.37 5.21 -53.97
N GLY A 260 97.40 6.12 -54.01
CA GLY A 260 97.39 7.27 -54.91
C GLY A 260 98.63 8.16 -54.75
N GLU A 261 99.05 8.43 -53.52
CA GLU A 261 100.25 9.24 -53.30
C GLU A 261 101.54 8.47 -53.64
N LYS A 262 101.58 7.13 -53.49
CA LYS A 262 102.68 6.31 -54.05
C LYS A 262 102.73 6.39 -55.58
N VAL A 263 101.58 6.36 -56.25
CA VAL A 263 101.48 6.50 -57.71
C VAL A 263 102.00 7.88 -58.15
N LYS A 264 101.61 8.97 -57.48
CA LYS A 264 102.16 10.31 -57.78
C LYS A 264 103.69 10.38 -57.60
N ILE A 265 104.23 9.75 -56.55
CA ILE A 265 105.68 9.68 -56.31
C ILE A 265 106.38 8.88 -57.43
N ALA A 266 105.78 7.75 -57.86
CA ALA A 266 106.30 6.95 -58.97
C ALA A 266 106.24 7.72 -60.30
N GLU A 267 105.12 8.39 -60.58
CA GLU A 267 104.89 9.22 -61.78
C GLU A 267 105.93 10.34 -61.87
N ALA A 268 106.12 11.13 -60.81
CA ALA A 268 107.16 12.16 -60.75
C ALA A 268 108.59 11.59 -60.90
N SER A 269 108.84 10.36 -60.42
CA SER A 269 110.14 9.71 -60.63
C SER A 269 110.38 9.27 -62.08
N LEU A 270 109.32 8.84 -62.78
CA LEU A 270 109.35 8.48 -64.20
C LEU A 270 109.43 9.71 -65.10
N GLU A 271 108.72 10.79 -64.77
CA GLU A 271 108.82 12.08 -65.45
C GLU A 271 110.26 12.62 -65.40
N LYS A 272 110.91 12.53 -64.22
CA LYS A 272 112.34 12.85 -64.06
C LYS A 272 113.23 11.99 -64.95
N GLN A 273 113.03 10.66 -64.99
CA GLN A 273 113.79 9.77 -65.87
C GLN A 273 113.55 10.07 -67.36
N ALA A 274 112.33 10.45 -67.75
CA ALA A 274 112.01 10.84 -69.12
C ALA A 274 112.71 12.15 -69.53
N MET A 275 112.78 13.14 -68.64
CA MET A 275 113.57 14.36 -68.86
C MET A 275 115.07 14.07 -68.97
N GLU A 276 115.62 13.20 -68.12
CA GLU A 276 117.02 12.76 -68.20
C GLU A 276 117.33 12.01 -69.51
N TRP A 277 116.38 11.18 -70.01
CA TRP A 277 116.52 10.49 -71.29
C TRP A 277 116.45 11.44 -72.50
N LEU A 278 115.54 12.43 -72.48
CA LEU A 278 115.42 13.42 -73.56
C LEU A 278 116.70 14.24 -73.72
N LEU A 279 117.34 14.64 -72.60
CA LEU A 279 118.63 15.33 -72.64
C LEU A 279 119.73 14.47 -73.30
N ALA A 280 119.79 13.18 -72.99
CA ALA A 280 120.72 12.25 -73.63
C ALA A 280 120.40 12.03 -75.13
N GLN A 281 119.14 12.11 -75.54
CA GLN A 281 118.75 12.06 -76.96
C GLN A 281 119.19 13.31 -77.73
N GLU A 282 119.16 14.49 -77.10
CA GLU A 282 119.65 15.74 -77.68
C GLU A 282 121.18 15.70 -77.93
N GLU A 283 121.95 15.13 -76.99
CA GLU A 283 123.40 14.93 -77.16
C GLU A 283 123.73 13.98 -78.33
N LEU A 284 122.93 12.92 -78.53
CA LEU A 284 123.10 11.99 -79.65
C LEU A 284 122.84 12.64 -81.01
N LYS A 285 121.80 13.48 -81.14
CA LYS A 285 121.55 14.24 -82.39
C LYS A 285 122.71 15.19 -82.72
N ARG A 286 123.31 15.82 -81.71
CA ARG A 286 124.47 16.71 -81.94
C ARG A 286 125.66 15.97 -82.55
N LEU A 287 125.85 14.69 -82.21
CA LEU A 287 126.87 13.81 -82.80
C LEU A 287 126.50 13.35 -84.23
N GLU A 288 125.20 13.15 -84.51
CA GLU A 288 124.69 12.86 -85.85
C GLU A 288 124.93 14.04 -86.82
N GLU A 289 124.66 15.27 -86.37
CA GLU A 289 124.95 16.49 -87.14
C GLU A 289 126.46 16.68 -87.42
N GLU A 290 127.33 16.28 -86.50
CA GLU A 290 128.79 16.30 -86.73
C GLU A 290 129.23 15.28 -87.80
N SER A 291 128.55 14.13 -87.90
CA SER A 291 128.79 13.11 -88.95
C SER A 291 128.34 13.58 -90.35
N SER A 292 127.28 14.39 -90.44
CA SER A 292 126.66 14.82 -91.71
C SER A 292 127.59 15.59 -92.66
N ARG A 293 128.67 16.19 -92.16
CA ARG A 293 129.61 17.06 -92.92
C ARG A 293 130.65 16.31 -93.76
N HIS A 294 130.50 15.00 -93.99
CA HIS A 294 131.49 14.16 -94.71
C HIS A 294 130.92 13.24 -95.81
N ALA A 295 129.69 13.46 -96.27
CA ALA A 295 129.04 12.61 -97.29
C ALA A 295 128.42 13.41 -98.46
N GLN A 296 129.24 14.08 -99.27
CA GLN A 296 128.77 14.80 -100.47
C GLN A 296 129.64 14.53 -101.72
N GLU A 297 129.71 13.28 -102.16
CA GLU A 297 130.30 12.94 -103.47
C GLU A 297 129.82 11.57 -104.01
N SER A 298 128.65 11.55 -104.67
CA SER A 298 128.29 10.55 -105.71
C SER A 298 126.97 10.94 -106.38
N SER A 299 126.95 10.98 -107.71
CA SER A 299 125.83 11.53 -108.49
C SER A 299 125.43 10.64 -109.67
N GLU A 300 124.19 10.85 -110.12
CA GLU A 300 123.76 10.72 -111.51
C GLU A 300 123.61 9.31 -112.14
N THR A 301 122.35 8.86 -112.29
CA THR A 301 121.82 8.14 -113.48
C THR A 301 120.28 8.02 -113.36
N LEU A 302 119.63 7.44 -114.39
CA LEU A 302 118.19 7.04 -114.43
C LEU A 302 117.13 8.11 -114.83
N GLU A 303 117.40 8.95 -115.83
CA GLU A 303 116.34 9.73 -116.49
C GLU A 303 115.26 8.86 -117.19
N ASP A 304 115.58 7.61 -117.57
CA ASP A 304 114.67 6.77 -118.38
C ASP A 304 113.38 6.33 -117.67
N PHE A 305 113.36 6.29 -116.33
CA PHE A 305 112.13 6.04 -115.56
C PHE A 305 111.04 7.09 -115.83
N ARG A 306 111.42 8.29 -116.31
CA ARG A 306 110.47 9.39 -116.56
C ARG A 306 109.51 9.11 -117.72
N ARG A 307 109.87 8.24 -118.67
CA ARG A 307 109.01 7.92 -119.85
C ARG A 307 107.94 6.87 -119.55
N VAL A 308 108.25 5.80 -118.81
CA VAL A 308 107.29 4.72 -118.49
C VAL A 308 106.16 5.22 -117.58
N LYS A 309 106.47 6.14 -116.66
CA LYS A 309 105.52 6.66 -115.66
C LYS A 309 104.29 7.38 -116.25
N LYS A 310 104.34 7.84 -117.51
CA LYS A 310 103.23 8.60 -118.11
C LYS A 310 102.02 7.73 -118.47
N LEU A 311 102.26 6.57 -119.11
CA LEU A 311 101.18 5.68 -119.58
C LEU A 311 100.42 4.95 -118.46
N LEU A 312 100.98 4.89 -117.24
CA LEU A 312 100.35 4.21 -116.10
C LEU A 312 99.32 5.10 -115.36
N ASN A 313 99.34 6.41 -115.59
CA ASN A 313 98.41 7.34 -114.94
C ASN A 313 97.03 7.31 -115.59
N ASP A 314 96.96 7.33 -116.92
CA ASP A 314 95.73 7.56 -117.67
C ASP A 314 94.67 6.47 -117.39
N VAL A 315 95.09 5.20 -117.36
CA VAL A 315 94.23 4.04 -117.00
C VAL A 315 93.77 4.08 -115.54
N ARG A 316 94.54 4.70 -114.64
CA ARG A 316 94.18 4.83 -113.22
C ARG A 316 93.06 5.85 -113.00
N SER A 317 92.99 6.91 -113.83
CA SER A 317 91.92 7.91 -113.78
C SER A 317 90.53 7.32 -114.05
N GLU A 318 90.41 6.44 -115.05
CA GLU A 318 89.11 5.88 -115.48
C GLU A 318 88.55 4.85 -114.49
N LEU A 319 89.42 4.10 -113.79
CA LEU A 319 88.98 3.17 -112.75
C LEU A 319 88.42 3.91 -111.51
N VAL A 320 89.06 5.04 -111.14
CA VAL A 320 88.66 5.83 -109.97
C VAL A 320 87.32 6.55 -110.18
N SER A 321 87.07 7.09 -111.38
CA SER A 321 85.79 7.76 -111.67
C SER A 321 84.61 6.78 -111.64
N SER A 322 84.80 5.56 -112.14
CA SER A 322 83.81 4.47 -112.03
C SER A 322 83.52 4.12 -110.56
N GLN A 323 84.56 3.94 -109.74
CA GLN A 323 84.44 3.64 -108.31
C GLN A 323 83.69 4.74 -107.53
N GLN A 324 83.93 6.02 -107.85
CA GLN A 324 83.25 7.17 -107.23
C GLN A 324 81.74 7.20 -107.53
N SER A 325 81.31 6.77 -108.72
CA SER A 325 79.89 6.72 -109.08
C SER A 325 79.10 5.71 -108.23
N LEU A 326 79.67 4.53 -107.97
CA LEU A 326 79.08 3.50 -107.10
C LEU A 326 79.05 3.95 -105.63
N ALA A 327 80.10 4.64 -105.17
CA ALA A 327 80.13 5.22 -103.82
C ALA A 327 79.02 6.26 -103.63
N HIS A 328 78.79 7.15 -104.59
CA HIS A 328 77.70 8.13 -104.52
C HIS A 328 76.32 7.46 -104.46
N SER A 329 76.10 6.41 -105.28
CA SER A 329 74.86 5.63 -105.25
C SER A 329 74.62 4.94 -103.90
N ARG A 330 75.67 4.31 -103.33
CA ARG A 330 75.62 3.68 -102.01
C ARG A 330 75.32 4.69 -100.89
N ASN A 331 76.03 5.81 -100.86
CA ASN A 331 75.82 6.85 -99.85
C ASN A 331 74.40 7.43 -99.90
N LYS A 332 73.80 7.51 -101.09
CA LYS A 332 72.39 7.93 -101.26
C LYS A 332 71.41 6.88 -100.71
N MET A 333 71.66 5.60 -100.96
CA MET A 333 70.87 4.50 -100.39
C MET A 333 70.92 4.51 -98.85
N GLU A 334 72.12 4.61 -98.29
CA GLU A 334 72.35 4.63 -96.84
C GLU A 334 71.72 5.86 -96.16
N ALA A 335 71.68 7.01 -96.84
CA ALA A 335 70.96 8.19 -96.35
C ALA A 335 69.42 8.00 -96.35
N GLN A 336 68.88 7.22 -97.29
CA GLN A 336 67.45 6.88 -97.30
C GLN A 336 67.10 5.80 -96.26
N GLU A 337 68.01 4.86 -96.01
CA GLU A 337 67.89 3.84 -94.96
C GLU A 337 67.79 4.48 -93.56
N ARG A 338 68.70 5.40 -93.22
CA ARG A 338 68.65 6.14 -91.95
C ARG A 338 67.39 6.98 -91.78
N LEU A 339 66.83 7.55 -92.86
CA LEU A 339 65.59 8.31 -92.82
C LEU A 339 64.37 7.41 -92.53
N LEU A 340 64.34 6.20 -93.11
CA LEU A 340 63.32 5.20 -92.80
C LEU A 340 63.45 4.69 -91.35
N GLU A 341 64.67 4.51 -90.86
CA GLU A 341 64.94 4.13 -89.47
C GLU A 341 64.50 5.21 -88.47
N GLN A 342 64.72 6.49 -88.78
CA GLN A 342 64.16 7.62 -88.01
C GLN A 342 62.63 7.56 -87.96
N HIS A 343 61.94 7.41 -89.09
CA HIS A 343 60.48 7.32 -89.12
C HIS A 343 59.92 6.08 -88.41
N LEU A 344 60.64 4.95 -88.43
CA LEU A 344 60.28 3.76 -87.64
C LEU A 344 60.39 4.02 -86.13
N ASN A 345 61.43 4.73 -85.70
CA ASN A 345 61.60 5.11 -84.29
C ASN A 345 60.52 6.12 -83.85
N GLU A 346 60.24 7.17 -84.63
CA GLU A 346 59.13 8.12 -84.40
C GLU A 346 57.77 7.40 -84.25
N LEU A 347 57.47 6.46 -85.14
CA LEU A 347 56.24 5.64 -85.05
C LEU A 347 56.23 4.72 -83.81
N SER A 348 57.40 4.26 -83.35
CA SER A 348 57.51 3.47 -82.13
C SER A 348 57.24 4.31 -80.86
N GLU A 349 57.72 5.55 -80.81
CA GLU A 349 57.50 6.50 -79.71
C GLU A 349 56.04 7.00 -79.68
N GLN A 350 55.45 7.27 -80.85
CA GLN A 350 54.01 7.56 -80.97
C GLN A 350 53.18 6.37 -80.50
N ARG A 351 53.55 5.14 -80.85
CA ARG A 351 52.88 3.94 -80.34
C ARG A 351 53.05 3.75 -78.84
N ALA A 352 54.23 4.01 -78.29
CA ALA A 352 54.50 3.90 -76.84
C ALA A 352 53.69 4.93 -76.05
N SER A 353 53.67 6.19 -76.47
CA SER A 353 52.88 7.26 -75.84
C SER A 353 51.37 7.00 -75.95
N VAL A 354 50.85 6.52 -77.08
CA VAL A 354 49.45 6.09 -77.21
C VAL A 354 49.12 4.94 -76.25
N MET A 355 50.01 3.95 -76.08
CA MET A 355 49.81 2.87 -75.11
C MET A 355 49.81 3.39 -73.66
N LEU A 356 50.63 4.39 -73.33
CA LEU A 356 50.66 5.03 -72.02
C LEU A 356 49.37 5.85 -71.76
N TYR A 357 48.90 6.63 -72.73
CA TYR A 357 47.60 7.30 -72.64
C TYR A 357 46.43 6.31 -72.50
N MET A 358 46.47 5.17 -73.19
CA MET A 358 45.49 4.09 -73.03
C MET A 358 45.59 3.38 -71.67
N GLY A 359 46.76 3.35 -71.03
CA GLY A 359 46.93 2.90 -69.64
C GLY A 359 46.25 3.86 -68.68
N ASN A 360 46.70 5.12 -68.66
CA ASN A 360 46.16 6.18 -67.81
C ASN A 360 44.64 6.34 -67.94
N LEU A 361 44.08 6.18 -69.15
CA LEU A 361 42.64 6.24 -69.39
C LEU A 361 41.88 5.07 -68.76
N LYS A 362 42.45 3.85 -68.74
CA LYS A 362 41.87 2.70 -68.04
C LYS A 362 41.95 2.87 -66.54
N ASP A 363 43.07 3.35 -66.02
CA ASP A 363 43.23 3.58 -64.57
C ASP A 363 42.27 4.67 -64.08
N ALA A 364 42.08 5.74 -64.86
CA ALA A 364 41.06 6.77 -64.61
C ALA A 364 39.63 6.20 -64.69
N GLN A 365 39.33 5.30 -65.64
CA GLN A 365 38.03 4.62 -65.68
C GLN A 365 37.81 3.76 -64.42
N ILE A 366 38.82 3.00 -64.00
CA ILE A 366 38.76 2.14 -62.81
C ILE A 366 38.53 2.98 -61.55
N GLU A 367 39.18 4.14 -61.40
CA GLU A 367 38.94 5.03 -60.24
C GLU A 367 37.55 5.67 -60.27
N VAL A 368 37.05 6.08 -61.44
CA VAL A 368 35.66 6.54 -61.60
C VAL A 368 34.64 5.43 -61.24
N GLU A 369 34.94 4.17 -61.55
CA GLU A 369 34.12 3.03 -61.15
C GLU A 369 34.21 2.72 -59.65
N ARG A 370 35.39 2.86 -59.02
CA ARG A 370 35.58 2.79 -57.56
C ARG A 370 34.77 3.86 -56.84
N GLU A 371 34.87 5.13 -57.25
CA GLU A 371 34.11 6.23 -56.66
C GLU A 371 32.60 6.07 -56.85
N ARG A 372 32.15 5.58 -58.01
CA ARG A 372 30.73 5.22 -58.22
C ARG A 372 30.25 4.11 -57.28
N MET A 373 31.12 3.16 -56.90
CA MET A 373 30.78 2.14 -55.89
C MET A 373 30.76 2.72 -54.47
N LYS A 374 31.73 3.57 -54.10
CA LYS A 374 31.73 4.29 -52.80
C LYS A 374 30.47 5.15 -52.64
N LEU A 375 30.09 5.91 -53.68
CA LEU A 375 28.88 6.74 -53.70
C LEU A 375 27.61 5.89 -53.51
N ARG A 376 27.45 4.78 -54.24
CA ARG A 376 26.30 3.87 -54.07
C ARG A 376 26.22 3.28 -52.66
N ALA A 377 27.36 2.96 -52.04
CA ALA A 377 27.40 2.49 -50.66
C ALA A 377 26.97 3.59 -49.67
N ALA A 378 27.45 4.82 -49.86
CA ALA A 378 27.03 5.98 -49.07
C ALA A 378 25.53 6.30 -49.24
N GLU A 379 24.99 6.25 -50.46
CA GLU A 379 23.56 6.39 -50.72
C GLU A 379 22.72 5.31 -50.02
N ALA A 380 23.18 4.06 -50.00
CA ALA A 380 22.49 2.96 -49.33
C ALA A 380 22.50 3.12 -47.80
N LEU A 381 23.63 3.57 -47.23
CA LEU A 381 23.74 3.91 -45.80
C LEU A 381 22.84 5.09 -45.44
N ASN A 382 22.83 6.16 -46.23
CA ASN A 382 21.96 7.32 -46.01
C ASN A 382 20.47 6.93 -46.04
N LYS A 383 20.04 6.13 -47.03
CA LYS A 383 18.65 5.61 -47.11
C LYS A 383 18.28 4.76 -45.90
N LYS A 384 19.23 4.00 -45.32
CA LYS A 384 19.00 3.28 -44.07
C LYS A 384 18.87 4.23 -42.89
N LEU A 385 19.77 5.20 -42.75
CA LEU A 385 19.70 6.21 -41.68
C LEU A 385 18.40 7.05 -41.76
N GLU A 386 17.90 7.35 -42.96
CA GLU A 386 16.59 8.00 -43.14
C GLU A 386 15.43 7.12 -42.63
N GLN A 387 15.47 5.81 -42.86
CA GLN A 387 14.49 4.85 -42.33
C GLN A 387 14.59 4.73 -40.82
N ASP A 388 15.79 4.51 -40.28
CA ASP A 388 16.06 4.41 -38.85
C ASP A 388 15.56 5.68 -38.13
N LEU A 389 15.95 6.88 -38.59
CA LEU A 389 15.46 8.18 -38.09
C LEU A 389 13.94 8.38 -38.25
N SER A 390 13.30 7.78 -39.25
CA SER A 390 11.84 7.82 -39.38
C SER A 390 11.18 6.99 -38.28
N THR A 391 11.70 5.80 -37.99
CA THR A 391 11.17 4.95 -36.91
C THR A 391 11.41 5.55 -35.53
N GLU A 392 12.57 6.17 -35.29
CA GLU A 392 12.85 6.90 -34.04
C GLU A 392 11.88 8.07 -33.85
N ARG A 393 11.56 8.84 -34.90
CA ARG A 393 10.56 9.92 -34.84
C ARG A 393 9.15 9.40 -34.54
N GLU A 394 8.78 8.19 -34.99
CA GLU A 394 7.51 7.57 -34.64
C GLU A 394 7.48 7.07 -33.19
N LEU A 395 8.57 6.48 -32.70
CA LEU A 395 8.70 6.09 -31.30
C LEU A 395 8.67 7.31 -30.38
N MET A 396 9.38 8.38 -30.74
CA MET A 396 9.36 9.66 -30.01
C MET A 396 7.95 10.27 -29.93
N LYS A 397 7.15 10.19 -31.01
CA LYS A 397 5.74 10.61 -30.99
C LYS A 397 4.89 9.76 -30.04
N LYS A 398 5.02 8.43 -30.10
CA LYS A 398 4.30 7.51 -29.20
C LYS A 398 4.62 7.79 -27.73
N LEU A 399 5.91 7.92 -27.40
CA LEU A 399 6.36 8.29 -26.05
C LEU A 399 5.85 9.68 -25.64
N GLN A 400 5.76 10.65 -26.56
CA GLN A 400 5.17 11.97 -26.26
C GLN A 400 3.65 11.90 -26.04
N GLU A 401 2.94 11.01 -26.72
CA GLU A 401 1.51 10.77 -26.50
C GLU A 401 1.24 10.00 -25.20
N GLU A 402 2.09 9.04 -24.84
CA GLU A 402 2.06 8.33 -23.56
C GLU A 402 2.36 9.29 -22.40
N LEU A 403 3.43 10.09 -22.50
CA LEU A 403 3.75 11.11 -21.51
C LEU A 403 2.59 12.10 -21.28
N LYS A 404 1.89 12.51 -22.36
CA LYS A 404 0.70 13.38 -22.26
C LYS A 404 -0.48 12.71 -21.55
N LYS A 405 -0.68 11.40 -21.74
CA LYS A 405 -1.71 10.61 -21.04
C LYS A 405 -1.35 10.52 -19.56
N GLU A 406 -0.10 10.16 -19.23
CA GLU A 406 0.37 10.08 -17.85
C GLU A 406 0.30 11.43 -17.12
N THR A 407 0.65 12.55 -17.76
CA THR A 407 0.46 13.88 -17.14
C THR A 407 -1.01 14.20 -16.89
N ALA A 408 -1.93 13.83 -17.79
CA ALA A 408 -3.36 14.06 -17.60
C ALA A 408 -3.94 13.15 -16.49
N SER A 409 -3.51 11.89 -16.41
CA SER A 409 -3.85 10.97 -15.32
C SER A 409 -3.33 11.49 -13.97
N LEU A 410 -2.10 12.02 -13.93
CA LEU A 410 -1.50 12.60 -12.74
C LEU A 410 -2.21 13.88 -12.30
N GLU A 411 -2.57 14.78 -13.23
CA GLU A 411 -3.38 15.97 -12.94
C GLU A 411 -4.74 15.59 -12.35
N GLN A 412 -5.42 14.57 -12.88
CA GLN A 412 -6.67 14.05 -12.32
C GLN A 412 -6.47 13.45 -10.92
N ALA A 413 -5.39 12.70 -10.70
CA ALA A 413 -5.05 12.14 -9.38
C ALA A 413 -4.75 13.24 -8.35
N VAL A 414 -4.04 14.31 -8.75
CA VAL A 414 -3.77 15.48 -7.90
C VAL A 414 -5.06 16.23 -7.55
N GLN A 415 -5.97 16.42 -8.52
CA GLN A 415 -7.29 17.02 -8.26
C GLN A 415 -8.14 16.16 -7.30
N ALA A 416 -8.14 14.83 -7.49
CA ALA A 416 -8.81 13.91 -6.57
C ALA A 416 -8.21 13.96 -5.15
N MET A 417 -6.88 14.04 -5.03
CA MET A 417 -6.22 14.22 -3.73
C MET A 417 -6.58 15.56 -3.08
N SER A 418 -6.69 16.67 -3.82
CA SER A 418 -7.11 17.95 -3.24
C SER A 418 -8.55 17.90 -2.70
N LEU A 419 -9.48 17.24 -3.43
CA LEU A 419 -10.86 17.06 -2.97
C LEU A 419 -10.92 16.20 -1.70
N LEU A 420 -10.19 15.08 -1.66
CA LEU A 420 -10.10 14.23 -0.46
C LEU A 420 -9.45 14.95 0.72
N GLN A 421 -8.49 15.85 0.48
CA GLN A 421 -7.86 16.67 1.51
C GLN A 421 -8.84 17.73 2.07
N GLU A 422 -9.66 18.35 1.22
CA GLU A 422 -10.74 19.26 1.66
C GLU A 422 -11.82 18.52 2.47
N GLU A 423 -12.24 17.34 2.02
CA GLU A 423 -13.17 16.48 2.77
C GLU A 423 -12.59 16.04 4.11
N LEU A 424 -11.30 15.68 4.17
CA LEU A 424 -10.61 15.31 5.40
C LEU A 424 -10.52 16.49 6.39
N VAL A 425 -10.21 17.70 5.91
CA VAL A 425 -10.21 18.92 6.74
C VAL A 425 -11.62 19.20 7.27
N LYS A 426 -12.65 19.09 6.43
CA LYS A 426 -14.06 19.25 6.83
C LYS A 426 -14.47 18.19 7.87
N LYS A 427 -14.14 16.92 7.67
CA LYS A 427 -14.43 15.84 8.62
C LYS A 427 -13.65 15.99 9.92
N SER A 428 -12.43 16.51 9.90
CA SER A 428 -11.67 16.87 11.11
C SER A 428 -12.36 18.00 11.89
N ALA A 429 -12.92 19.00 11.22
CA ALA A 429 -13.69 20.07 11.86
C ALA A 429 -15.01 19.56 12.46
N GLU A 430 -15.78 18.76 11.70
CA GLU A 430 -17.00 18.09 12.19
C GLU A 430 -16.71 17.20 13.42
N PHE A 431 -15.62 16.43 13.38
CA PHE A 431 -15.20 15.59 14.52
C PHE A 431 -14.82 16.42 15.75
N LYS A 432 -14.05 17.50 15.58
CA LYS A 432 -13.69 18.43 16.69
C LYS A 432 -14.93 19.06 17.32
N GLN A 433 -15.91 19.46 16.51
CA GLN A 433 -17.18 19.98 17.00
C GLN A 433 -17.96 18.91 17.78
N SER A 434 -18.00 17.68 17.28
CA SER A 434 -18.63 16.54 17.97
C SER A 434 -17.94 16.22 19.31
N SER A 435 -16.60 16.22 19.36
CA SER A 435 -15.81 16.02 20.59
C SER A 435 -16.11 17.09 21.63
N ALA A 436 -16.12 18.37 21.25
CA ALA A 436 -16.42 19.46 22.16
C ALA A 436 -17.86 19.40 22.72
N VAL A 437 -18.83 18.95 21.92
CA VAL A 437 -20.21 18.71 22.40
C VAL A 437 -20.26 17.52 23.35
N LEU A 438 -19.48 16.46 23.08
CA LEU A 438 -19.38 15.28 23.95
C LEU A 438 -18.74 15.64 25.30
N GLU A 439 -17.62 16.37 25.31
CA GLU A 439 -16.95 16.87 26.53
C GLU A 439 -17.90 17.69 27.41
N VAL A 440 -18.71 18.58 26.81
CA VAL A 440 -19.75 19.33 27.53
C VAL A 440 -20.81 18.39 28.11
N LYS A 441 -21.27 17.38 27.36
CA LYS A 441 -22.26 16.40 27.84
C LYS A 441 -21.71 15.45 28.91
N GLU A 442 -20.42 15.14 28.89
CA GLU A 442 -19.76 14.44 29.99
C GLU A 442 -19.70 15.32 31.26
N SER A 443 -19.41 16.62 31.15
CA SER A 443 -19.47 17.52 32.31
C SER A 443 -20.88 17.65 32.89
N GLU A 444 -21.91 17.85 32.05
CA GLU A 444 -23.31 17.90 32.48
C GLU A 444 -23.74 16.60 33.18
N LEU A 445 -23.26 15.45 32.70
CA LEU A 445 -23.56 14.14 33.29
C LEU A 445 -22.85 13.95 34.64
N VAL A 446 -21.61 14.46 34.80
CA VAL A 446 -20.90 14.47 36.09
C VAL A 446 -21.63 15.35 37.10
N ASP A 447 -22.04 16.55 36.72
CA ASP A 447 -22.77 17.48 37.59
C ASP A 447 -24.12 16.89 38.03
N ALA A 448 -24.91 16.36 37.08
CA ALA A 448 -26.18 15.68 37.39
C ALA A 448 -25.98 14.44 38.30
N LYS A 449 -24.86 13.72 38.15
CA LYS A 449 -24.52 12.59 39.03
C LYS A 449 -24.15 13.04 40.45
N LEU A 450 -23.48 14.18 40.59
CA LEU A 450 -23.17 14.80 41.89
C LEU A 450 -24.46 15.32 42.56
N GLU A 451 -25.38 15.94 41.81
CA GLU A 451 -26.69 16.37 42.31
C GLU A 451 -27.53 15.17 42.78
N ILE A 452 -27.58 14.08 42.02
CA ILE A 452 -28.24 12.82 42.43
C ILE A 452 -27.59 12.26 43.71
N GLN A 453 -26.27 12.38 43.88
CA GLN A 453 -25.60 11.96 45.12
C GLN A 453 -25.95 12.88 46.31
N HIS A 454 -26.03 14.19 46.10
CA HIS A 454 -26.50 15.15 47.11
C HIS A 454 -27.93 14.80 47.57
N LEU A 455 -28.88 14.71 46.64
CA LEU A 455 -30.28 14.39 46.91
C LEU A 455 -30.47 13.03 47.59
N ARG A 456 -29.59 12.05 47.33
CA ARG A 456 -29.57 10.77 48.07
C ARG A 456 -29.13 10.94 49.52
N SER A 457 -28.11 11.77 49.79
CA SER A 457 -27.66 12.06 51.15
C SER A 457 -28.69 12.89 51.94
N GLU A 458 -29.36 13.83 51.28
CA GLU A 458 -30.45 14.62 51.85
C GLU A 458 -31.66 13.72 52.17
N LYS A 459 -32.06 12.83 51.25
CA LYS A 459 -33.11 11.83 51.53
C LYS A 459 -32.75 10.95 52.73
N ALA A 460 -31.51 10.49 52.86
CA ALA A 460 -31.09 9.66 53.99
C ALA A 460 -31.16 10.44 55.33
N SER A 461 -30.73 11.70 55.33
CA SER A 461 -30.86 12.61 56.48
C SER A 461 -32.32 12.83 56.90
N LEU A 462 -33.20 13.10 55.92
CA LEU A 462 -34.63 13.28 56.16
C LEU A 462 -35.33 11.98 56.61
N GLN A 463 -34.86 10.81 56.18
CA GLN A 463 -35.37 9.53 56.66
C GLN A 463 -34.99 9.29 58.13
N ILE A 464 -33.74 9.56 58.52
CA ILE A 464 -33.31 9.43 59.93
C ILE A 464 -34.13 10.38 60.82
N LEU A 465 -34.33 11.63 60.38
CA LEU A 465 -35.15 12.61 61.10
C LEU A 465 -36.63 12.16 61.22
N LEU A 466 -37.17 11.45 60.22
CA LEU A 466 -38.51 10.88 60.29
C LEU A 466 -38.58 9.72 61.30
N GLU A 467 -37.60 8.83 61.28
CA GLU A 467 -37.49 7.71 62.23
C GLU A 467 -37.34 8.20 63.69
N GLU A 468 -36.59 9.28 63.91
CA GLU A 468 -36.53 9.99 65.21
C GLU A 468 -37.90 10.55 65.63
N LYS A 469 -38.67 11.13 64.71
CA LYS A 469 -39.99 11.70 65.00
C LYS A 469 -41.07 10.64 65.24
N ASP A 470 -41.02 9.51 64.54
CA ASP A 470 -41.87 8.36 64.86
C ASP A 470 -41.52 7.74 66.22
N LEU A 471 -40.25 7.76 66.63
CA LEU A 471 -39.83 7.37 67.99
C LEU A 471 -40.37 8.34 69.06
N GLU A 472 -40.27 9.66 68.84
CA GLU A 472 -40.88 10.67 69.72
C GLU A 472 -42.40 10.48 69.84
N LEU A 473 -43.10 10.26 68.72
CA LEU A 473 -44.54 10.00 68.69
C LEU A 473 -44.92 8.69 69.38
N SER A 474 -44.11 7.64 69.25
CA SER A 474 -44.30 6.36 69.95
C SER A 474 -44.16 6.53 71.46
N ASN A 475 -43.14 7.26 71.93
CA ASN A 475 -42.94 7.58 73.34
C ASN A 475 -44.09 8.45 73.89
N ALA A 476 -44.55 9.46 73.13
CA ALA A 476 -45.70 10.27 73.50
C ALA A 476 -47.00 9.45 73.61
N ARG A 477 -47.24 8.51 72.69
CA ARG A 477 -48.37 7.56 72.77
C ARG A 477 -48.27 6.65 74.00
N LYS A 478 -47.07 6.17 74.34
CA LYS A 478 -46.84 5.35 75.55
C LYS A 478 -47.18 6.12 76.83
N MET A 479 -46.68 7.35 76.97
CA MET A 479 -47.02 8.22 78.12
C MET A 479 -48.51 8.53 78.19
N LEU A 480 -49.20 8.69 77.05
CA LEU A 480 -50.66 8.86 77.03
C LEU A 480 -51.41 7.59 77.47
N VAL A 481 -50.92 6.38 77.17
CA VAL A 481 -51.51 5.13 77.69
C VAL A 481 -51.30 5.02 79.20
N GLU A 482 -50.10 5.36 79.69
CA GLU A 482 -49.77 5.37 81.12
C GLU A 482 -50.65 6.36 81.90
N LEU A 483 -50.81 7.60 81.42
CA LEU A 483 -51.73 8.59 82.00
C LEU A 483 -53.20 8.14 81.96
N ASN A 484 -53.65 7.46 80.91
CA ASN A 484 -55.02 6.92 80.86
C ASN A 484 -55.23 5.76 81.86
N GLN A 485 -54.20 4.98 82.16
CA GLN A 485 -54.25 3.98 83.24
C GLN A 485 -54.32 4.67 84.60
N GLU A 486 -53.47 5.67 84.88
CA GLU A 486 -53.51 6.44 86.13
C GLU A 486 -54.88 7.11 86.35
N ILE A 487 -55.48 7.69 85.30
CA ILE A 487 -56.84 8.26 85.34
C ILE A 487 -57.89 7.17 85.65
N SER A 488 -57.71 5.96 85.12
CA SER A 488 -58.62 4.83 85.38
C SER A 488 -58.51 4.33 86.82
N ASP A 489 -57.29 4.24 87.35
CA ASP A 489 -57.02 3.82 88.72
C ASP A 489 -57.51 4.87 89.74
N LEU A 490 -57.29 6.16 89.46
CA LEU A 490 -57.87 7.27 90.22
C LEU A 490 -59.39 7.24 90.21
N LYS A 491 -60.02 6.92 89.07
CA LYS A 491 -61.49 6.78 88.96
C LYS A 491 -62.00 5.58 89.74
N MET A 492 -61.28 4.46 89.77
CA MET A 492 -61.60 3.30 90.62
C MET A 492 -61.46 3.62 92.12
N LEU A 493 -60.42 4.35 92.51
CA LEU A 493 -60.22 4.81 93.89
C LEU A 493 -61.32 5.80 94.30
N MET A 494 -61.70 6.73 93.43
CA MET A 494 -62.81 7.66 93.63
C MET A 494 -64.13 6.91 93.80
N ASN A 495 -64.45 5.95 92.91
CA ASN A 495 -65.65 5.11 93.05
C ASN A 495 -65.67 4.32 94.37
N ASN A 496 -64.53 3.81 94.83
CA ASN A 496 -64.42 3.11 96.13
C ASN A 496 -64.66 4.08 97.31
N LYS A 497 -64.26 5.35 97.18
CA LYS A 497 -64.57 6.39 98.17
C LYS A 497 -66.04 6.84 98.12
N GLU A 498 -66.64 6.90 96.94
CA GLU A 498 -68.08 7.09 96.74
C GLU A 498 -68.88 5.99 97.45
N THR A 499 -68.52 4.71 97.26
CA THR A 499 -69.20 3.59 97.94
C THR A 499 -69.00 3.62 99.46
N GLN A 500 -67.81 3.96 99.96
CA GLN A 500 -67.57 4.12 101.40
C GLN A 500 -68.39 5.28 102.01
N LEU A 501 -68.60 6.37 101.26
CA LEU A 501 -69.47 7.48 101.67
C LEU A 501 -70.95 7.09 101.66
N ILE A 502 -71.41 6.34 100.66
CA ILE A 502 -72.77 5.80 100.59
C ILE A 502 -73.04 4.84 101.76
N GLU A 503 -72.10 3.94 102.05
CA GLU A 503 -72.19 3.00 103.18
C GLU A 503 -72.22 3.73 104.54
N ALA A 504 -71.33 4.70 104.76
CA ALA A 504 -71.36 5.55 105.95
C ALA A 504 -72.67 6.35 106.08
N THR A 505 -73.22 6.84 104.96
CA THR A 505 -74.51 7.56 104.92
C THR A 505 -75.68 6.63 105.23
N ASN A 506 -75.63 5.36 104.79
CA ASN A 506 -76.61 4.35 105.14
C ASN A 506 -76.55 4.00 106.63
N ILE A 507 -75.36 3.79 107.19
CA ILE A 507 -75.17 3.54 108.63
C ILE A 507 -75.69 4.73 109.45
N LEU A 508 -75.41 5.97 109.05
CA LEU A 508 -75.96 7.17 109.70
C LEU A 508 -77.50 7.19 109.65
N ARG A 509 -78.09 6.88 108.49
CA ARG A 509 -79.55 6.79 108.33
C ARG A 509 -80.17 5.67 109.18
N GLU A 510 -79.51 4.52 109.31
CA GLU A 510 -79.91 3.45 110.25
C GLU A 510 -79.81 3.92 111.70
N LYS A 511 -78.80 4.70 112.07
CA LYS A 511 -78.73 5.33 113.41
C LYS A 511 -79.84 6.34 113.62
N ASP A 512 -80.20 7.16 112.63
CA ASP A 512 -81.34 8.09 112.71
C ASP A 512 -82.69 7.35 112.80
N GLU A 513 -82.84 6.23 112.10
CA GLU A 513 -84.01 5.36 112.22
C GLU A 513 -84.07 4.65 113.59
N HIS A 514 -82.94 4.20 114.13
CA HIS A 514 -82.84 3.73 115.52
C HIS A 514 -83.17 4.84 116.53
N VAL A 515 -82.71 6.07 116.32
CA VAL A 515 -83.06 7.24 117.15
C VAL A 515 -84.56 7.52 117.06
N LYS A 516 -85.18 7.48 115.87
CA LYS A 516 -86.65 7.57 115.72
C LYS A 516 -87.39 6.42 116.42
N ILE A 517 -86.87 5.19 116.41
CA ILE A 517 -87.45 4.06 117.14
C ILE A 517 -87.31 4.26 118.66
N ILE A 518 -86.20 4.82 119.13
CA ILE A 518 -86.00 5.20 120.54
C ILE A 518 -86.94 6.35 120.92
N GLN A 519 -87.10 7.37 120.07
CA GLN A 519 -88.03 8.49 120.26
C GLN A 519 -89.48 7.99 120.35
N ASN A 520 -89.94 7.20 119.38
CA ASN A 520 -91.29 6.61 119.38
C ASN A 520 -91.52 5.67 120.58
N LYS A 521 -90.48 4.99 121.09
CA LYS A 521 -90.55 4.22 122.34
C LYS A 521 -90.64 5.13 123.55
N LEU A 522 -89.83 6.20 123.60
CA LEU A 522 -89.84 7.20 124.66
C LEU A 522 -91.21 7.89 124.77
N ASP A 523 -91.79 8.28 123.64
CA ASP A 523 -93.12 8.90 123.57
C ASP A 523 -94.24 7.93 123.98
N ASN A 524 -94.12 6.64 123.64
CA ASN A 524 -95.03 5.58 124.13
C ASN A 524 -94.86 5.34 125.65
N THR A 525 -93.63 5.41 126.19
CA THR A 525 -93.42 5.38 127.66
C THR A 525 -93.89 6.66 128.34
N ASN A 526 -93.83 7.82 127.69
CA ASN A 526 -94.36 9.09 128.21
C ASN A 526 -95.90 9.08 128.24
N LEU A 527 -96.55 8.49 127.22
CA LEU A 527 -98.00 8.28 127.22
C LEU A 527 -98.42 7.39 128.40
N LYS A 528 -97.69 6.29 128.64
CA LYS A 528 -97.93 5.39 129.79
C LYS A 528 -97.52 6.00 131.13
N ALA A 529 -96.58 6.95 131.13
CA ALA A 529 -96.27 7.76 132.30
C ALA A 529 -97.47 8.66 132.64
N PHE A 530 -98.10 9.31 131.66
CA PHE A 530 -99.33 10.11 131.84
C PHE A 530 -100.51 9.28 132.40
N GLU A 531 -100.68 8.04 131.94
CA GLU A 531 -101.67 7.10 132.48
C GLU A 531 -101.35 6.61 133.91
N ALA A 532 -100.08 6.67 134.34
CA ALA A 532 -99.67 6.36 135.72
C ALA A 532 -99.69 7.60 136.64
N GLU A 533 -99.34 8.77 136.11
CA GLU A 533 -99.26 10.07 136.79
C GLU A 533 -100.64 10.47 137.36
N THR A 534 -101.70 10.20 136.61
CA THR A 534 -103.11 10.36 137.03
C THR A 534 -103.58 9.40 138.14
N VAL A 535 -102.76 8.42 138.54
CA VAL A 535 -103.03 7.50 139.67
C VAL A 535 -102.07 7.76 140.85
N VAL A 536 -100.85 8.22 140.59
CA VAL A 536 -99.80 8.43 141.60
C VAL A 536 -100.02 9.69 142.45
N GLU A 537 -100.76 10.70 141.96
CA GLU A 537 -101.10 11.91 142.75
C GLU A 537 -101.98 11.63 144.00
N ARG A 538 -102.33 10.36 144.28
CA ARG A 538 -103.14 9.96 145.44
C ARG A 538 -102.49 8.93 146.39
N VAL A 539 -101.21 8.58 146.20
CA VAL A 539 -100.46 7.68 147.11
C VAL A 539 -99.12 8.30 147.54
N LEU A 540 -99.13 9.61 147.80
CA LEU A 540 -97.98 10.34 148.34
C LEU A 540 -97.94 10.24 149.88
N GLU A 541 -97.89 9.01 150.41
CA GLU A 541 -97.69 8.75 151.84
C GLU A 541 -96.98 7.39 152.05
N LEU A 542 -95.78 7.41 152.68
CA LEU A 542 -94.92 6.26 153.04
C LEU A 542 -94.38 5.43 151.82
N THR A 543 -93.08 5.36 151.49
CA THR A 543 -91.91 5.03 152.33
C THR A 543 -90.57 5.20 151.57
N ASN A 544 -89.46 5.51 152.24
CA ASN A 544 -88.10 5.57 151.67
C ASN A 544 -87.34 4.21 151.67
N LYS A 545 -86.58 3.88 150.59
CA LYS A 545 -85.11 3.51 150.60
C LYS A 545 -84.54 2.80 149.33
N MET A 546 -83.43 3.34 148.78
CA MET A 546 -82.20 2.63 148.26
C MET A 546 -82.27 1.74 146.97
N VAL A 547 -81.20 1.40 146.18
CA VAL A 547 -79.94 2.08 145.69
C VAL A 547 -79.15 1.14 144.69
N ALA A 548 -78.26 1.68 143.80
CA ALA A 548 -77.24 1.01 142.90
C ALA A 548 -77.76 0.30 141.60
N SER A 549 -77.03 -0.25 140.59
CA SER A 549 -75.59 -0.52 140.17
C SER A 549 -75.57 -1.01 138.66
N ILE A 550 -74.51 -1.25 137.83
CA ILE A 550 -73.09 -0.81 137.59
C ILE A 550 -72.44 -1.58 136.35
N LYS A 551 -71.32 -1.11 135.71
CA LYS A 551 -70.35 -1.82 134.78
C LYS A 551 -70.80 -2.25 133.33
N ASN A 552 -69.99 -2.70 132.31
CA ASN A 552 -68.53 -2.72 131.91
C ASN A 552 -68.32 -3.20 130.41
N GLU A 553 -67.10 -3.03 129.82
CA GLU A 553 -66.31 -3.90 128.83
C GLU A 553 -66.91 -4.38 127.44
N ASP A 554 -66.19 -4.92 126.40
CA ASP A 554 -64.83 -4.80 125.76
C ASP A 554 -64.68 -5.74 124.48
N ILE A 555 -63.53 -5.75 123.73
CA ILE A 555 -62.92 -6.84 122.84
C ILE A 555 -63.15 -6.94 121.27
N ASN A 556 -62.20 -7.63 120.58
CA ASN A 556 -61.82 -7.79 119.12
C ASN A 556 -62.54 -8.97 118.32
N GLU A 557 -62.11 -9.61 117.18
CA GLU A 557 -60.86 -9.72 116.33
C GLU A 557 -61.00 -10.46 114.95
N MET A 558 -59.96 -10.39 114.06
CA MET A 558 -59.42 -11.42 113.10
C MET A 558 -60.05 -11.76 111.69
N GLY A 559 -59.21 -12.14 110.69
CA GLY A 559 -59.58 -12.85 109.42
C GLY A 559 -58.48 -12.93 108.29
N ASP A 560 -58.36 -14.02 107.51
CA ASP A 560 -57.26 -14.30 106.50
C ASP A 560 -57.65 -15.35 105.39
N GLN A 561 -56.80 -15.56 104.34
CA GLN A 561 -56.22 -16.88 103.90
C GLN A 561 -56.28 -17.41 102.41
N LEU A 562 -55.09 -17.52 101.73
CA LEU A 562 -54.58 -18.53 100.72
C LEU A 562 -55.26 -18.72 99.30
N ILE A 563 -54.72 -19.40 98.23
CA ILE A 563 -53.43 -20.02 97.75
C ILE A 563 -53.51 -20.50 96.24
N LYS A 564 -52.40 -21.04 95.62
CA LYS A 564 -52.25 -21.93 94.40
C LYS A 564 -52.14 -21.26 92.99
N GLN A 565 -51.61 -21.85 91.88
CA GLN A 565 -50.61 -22.92 91.49
C GLN A 565 -50.29 -22.72 89.95
N LEU A 566 -49.48 -23.44 89.13
CA LEU A 566 -48.71 -24.72 89.16
C LEU A 566 -47.40 -24.64 88.28
N LEU A 567 -47.03 -25.64 87.43
CA LEU A 567 -45.78 -25.77 86.63
C LEU A 567 -45.91 -26.80 85.46
N VAL A 568 -45.11 -26.74 84.37
CA VAL A 568 -44.55 -27.84 83.49
C VAL A 568 -43.96 -27.33 82.14
N GLU A 569 -43.01 -28.07 81.55
CA GLU A 569 -42.26 -27.85 80.28
C GLU A 569 -42.59 -28.93 79.22
N PRO A 570 -42.45 -28.72 77.89
CA PRO A 570 -41.42 -29.50 77.15
C PRO A 570 -40.83 -28.91 75.83
N THR A 571 -39.53 -29.13 75.66
CA THR A 571 -38.79 -29.55 74.45
C THR A 571 -39.46 -29.51 73.06
N ASN A 572 -38.89 -28.74 72.11
CA ASN A 572 -38.94 -29.04 70.65
C ASN A 572 -37.94 -28.25 69.77
N GLU A 573 -37.53 -27.05 70.19
CA GLU A 573 -36.94 -26.02 69.30
C GLU A 573 -35.52 -26.34 68.76
N LEU A 574 -34.68 -27.01 69.57
CA LEU A 574 -33.29 -27.38 69.20
C LEU A 574 -33.18 -28.25 67.95
N SER A 575 -34.15 -29.16 67.74
CA SER A 575 -34.17 -30.10 66.61
C SER A 575 -34.25 -29.39 65.25
N TRP A 576 -35.02 -28.29 65.20
CA TRP A 576 -35.21 -27.52 63.97
C TRP A 576 -33.97 -26.69 63.63
N GLN A 577 -33.35 -26.04 64.63
CA GLN A 577 -32.13 -25.25 64.44
C GLN A 577 -30.94 -26.09 63.98
N GLN A 578 -30.77 -27.30 64.55
CA GLN A 578 -29.71 -28.22 64.14
C GLN A 578 -29.85 -28.62 62.65
N LYS A 579 -31.08 -28.87 62.19
CA LYS A 579 -31.37 -29.25 60.79
C LYS A 579 -31.21 -28.10 59.80
N GLN A 580 -31.43 -26.85 60.24
CA GLN A 580 -31.09 -25.66 59.44
C GLN A 580 -29.57 -25.53 59.26
N LEU A 581 -28.79 -25.66 60.34
CA LEU A 581 -27.33 -25.59 60.30
C LEU A 581 -26.72 -26.70 59.43
N GLU A 582 -27.27 -27.91 59.46
CA GLU A 582 -26.82 -29.03 58.63
C GLU A 582 -27.05 -28.77 57.13
N ASN A 583 -28.21 -28.26 56.74
CA ASN A 583 -28.49 -27.85 55.35
C ASN A 583 -27.55 -26.71 54.89
N VAL A 584 -27.26 -25.72 55.74
CA VAL A 584 -26.32 -24.63 55.42
C VAL A 584 -24.89 -25.15 55.27
N LEU A 585 -24.48 -26.13 56.09
CA LEU A 585 -23.19 -26.81 55.95
C LEU A 585 -23.10 -27.64 54.67
N GLU A 586 -24.17 -28.29 54.23
CA GLU A 586 -24.16 -29.05 52.98
C GLU A 586 -24.08 -28.12 51.76
N LEU A 587 -24.90 -27.07 51.72
CA LEU A 587 -24.91 -26.08 50.64
C LEU A 587 -23.59 -25.28 50.55
N THR A 588 -22.93 -25.01 51.68
CA THR A 588 -21.59 -24.39 51.67
C THR A 588 -20.49 -25.35 51.22
N LYS A 589 -20.58 -26.66 51.49
CA LYS A 589 -19.68 -27.67 50.89
C LYS A 589 -19.88 -27.77 49.38
N GLU A 590 -21.11 -27.68 48.89
CA GLU A 590 -21.39 -27.71 47.45
C GLU A 590 -20.86 -26.46 46.74
N ASN A 591 -21.08 -25.27 47.30
CA ASN A 591 -20.47 -24.03 46.80
C ASN A 591 -18.93 -24.07 46.85
N LEU A 592 -18.33 -24.70 47.86
CA LEU A 592 -16.87 -24.86 47.93
C LEU A 592 -16.35 -25.74 46.77
N LYS A 593 -17.07 -26.83 46.43
CA LYS A 593 -16.73 -27.70 45.30
C LYS A 593 -16.91 -27.02 43.94
N THR A 594 -17.93 -26.18 43.76
CA THR A 594 -18.09 -25.42 42.51
C THR A 594 -16.98 -24.39 42.36
N MET A 595 -16.63 -23.65 43.42
CA MET A 595 -15.50 -22.73 43.40
C MET A 595 -14.15 -23.44 43.18
N GLU A 596 -13.94 -24.63 43.74
CA GLU A 596 -12.75 -25.45 43.48
C GLU A 596 -12.66 -25.86 42.00
N MET A 597 -13.78 -26.28 41.41
CA MET A 597 -13.86 -26.62 39.98
C MET A 597 -13.65 -25.39 39.07
N GLU A 598 -14.17 -24.23 39.44
CA GLU A 598 -13.95 -22.96 38.74
C GLU A 598 -12.48 -22.50 38.81
N VAL A 599 -11.83 -22.63 39.98
CA VAL A 599 -10.39 -22.34 40.15
C VAL A 599 -9.55 -23.30 39.31
N LEU A 600 -9.88 -24.60 39.27
CA LEU A 600 -9.20 -25.58 38.41
C LEU A 600 -9.43 -25.32 36.91
N ALA A 601 -10.57 -24.75 36.52
CA ALA A 601 -10.81 -24.31 35.15
C ALA A 601 -10.01 -23.04 34.80
N ALA A 602 -9.99 -22.06 35.70
CA ALA A 602 -9.21 -20.83 35.56
C ALA A 602 -7.69 -21.11 35.50
N GLN A 603 -7.18 -22.04 36.32
CA GLN A 603 -5.79 -22.46 36.30
C GLN A 603 -5.40 -23.12 34.96
N LYS A 604 -6.28 -23.96 34.39
CA LYS A 604 -6.06 -24.53 33.05
C LYS A 604 -6.05 -23.44 31.98
N ALA A 605 -7.00 -22.51 32.02
CA ALA A 605 -7.04 -21.36 31.10
C ALA A 605 -5.77 -20.50 31.21
N LEU A 606 -5.25 -20.28 32.42
CA LEU A 606 -3.98 -19.59 32.65
C LEU A 606 -2.81 -20.33 31.98
N THR A 607 -2.64 -21.64 32.23
CA THR A 607 -1.53 -22.41 31.62
C THR A 607 -1.57 -22.44 30.09
N ILE A 608 -2.76 -22.41 29.48
CA ILE A 608 -2.92 -22.28 28.03
C ILE A 608 -2.44 -20.89 27.56
N LYS A 609 -2.76 -19.82 28.30
CA LYS A 609 -2.31 -18.46 27.98
C LYS A 609 -0.83 -18.24 28.25
N GLU A 610 -0.23 -18.91 29.23
CA GLU A 610 1.22 -18.92 29.46
C GLU A 610 1.97 -19.55 28.29
N GLU A 611 1.51 -20.69 27.78
CA GLU A 611 2.14 -21.32 26.61
C GLU A 611 1.86 -20.56 25.29
N GLU A 612 0.68 -19.95 25.11
CA GLU A 612 0.45 -18.98 24.02
C GLU A 612 1.42 -17.79 24.09
N LEU A 613 1.63 -17.21 25.28
CA LEU A 613 2.58 -16.11 25.48
C LEU A 613 4.01 -16.55 25.16
N LYS A 614 4.44 -17.71 25.64
CA LYS A 614 5.74 -18.30 25.30
C LYS A 614 5.93 -18.49 23.79
N MET A 615 4.94 -19.07 23.10
CA MET A 615 4.97 -19.21 21.63
C MET A 615 5.01 -17.86 20.89
N THR A 616 4.41 -16.80 21.44
CA THR A 616 4.49 -15.44 20.86
C THR A 616 5.82 -14.74 21.15
N LEU A 617 6.47 -15.03 22.28
CA LEU A 617 7.83 -14.58 22.59
C LEU A 617 8.87 -15.27 21.68
N GLU A 618 8.83 -16.60 21.56
CA GLU A 618 9.72 -17.35 20.66
C GLU A 618 9.61 -16.84 19.19
N ARG A 619 8.41 -16.42 18.77
CA ARG A 619 8.17 -15.79 17.47
C ARG A 619 8.65 -14.33 17.40
N LEU A 620 8.64 -13.59 18.51
CA LEU A 620 9.19 -12.23 18.59
C LEU A 620 10.71 -12.28 18.46
N ASP A 621 11.37 -13.14 19.24
CA ASP A 621 12.83 -13.33 19.25
C ASP A 621 13.33 -13.72 17.85
N ALA A 622 12.62 -14.64 17.18
CA ALA A 622 12.91 -15.00 15.79
C ALA A 622 12.81 -13.80 14.82
N LYS A 623 11.87 -12.88 15.05
CA LYS A 623 11.71 -11.66 14.23
C LYS A 623 12.72 -10.56 14.58
N GLU A 624 13.12 -10.42 15.83
CA GLU A 624 14.25 -9.55 16.19
C GLU A 624 15.56 -10.04 15.57
N GLU A 625 15.79 -11.35 15.56
CA GLU A 625 16.97 -11.97 14.96
C GLU A 625 16.97 -11.91 13.41
N GLU A 626 15.81 -11.96 12.75
CA GLU A 626 15.67 -11.60 11.33
C GLU A 626 16.00 -10.12 11.08
N LEU A 627 15.47 -9.20 11.90
CA LEU A 627 15.71 -7.76 11.79
C LEU A 627 17.17 -7.40 12.07
N ARG A 628 17.85 -8.11 12.97
CA ARG A 628 19.29 -7.97 13.22
C ARG A 628 20.10 -8.33 11.98
N LYS A 629 19.85 -9.50 11.37
CA LYS A 629 20.50 -9.91 10.11
C LYS A 629 20.22 -8.95 8.96
N ALA A 630 19.00 -8.42 8.85
CA ALA A 630 18.65 -7.42 7.85
C ALA A 630 19.41 -6.09 8.07
N ARG A 631 19.58 -5.65 9.32
CA ARG A 631 20.39 -4.47 9.68
C ARG A 631 21.86 -4.70 9.37
N ASP A 632 22.42 -5.83 9.80
CA ASP A 632 23.83 -6.17 9.61
C ASP A 632 24.17 -6.17 8.11
N LYS A 633 23.34 -6.83 7.29
CA LYS A 633 23.47 -6.77 5.82
C LYS A 633 23.34 -5.34 5.28
N ALA A 634 22.36 -4.54 5.74
CA ALA A 634 22.22 -3.16 5.28
C ALA A 634 23.46 -2.30 5.61
N THR A 635 24.20 -2.62 6.69
CA THR A 635 25.49 -1.97 6.97
C THR A 635 26.65 -2.51 6.12
N GLU A 636 26.60 -3.76 5.69
CA GLU A 636 27.53 -4.35 4.71
C GLU A 636 27.33 -3.71 3.33
N ASP A 637 26.10 -3.72 2.80
CA ASP A 637 25.70 -3.08 1.54
C ASP A 637 26.09 -1.58 1.50
N ALA A 638 25.96 -0.87 2.64
CA ALA A 638 26.33 0.55 2.77
C ALA A 638 27.85 0.79 2.85
N ASN A 639 28.61 -0.15 3.43
CA ASN A 639 30.07 -0.10 3.41
C ASN A 639 30.59 -0.37 1.99
N ASP A 640 30.06 -1.36 1.28
CA ASP A 640 30.42 -1.63 -0.12
C ASP A 640 30.11 -0.44 -1.04
N HIS A 641 28.97 0.23 -0.85
CA HIS A 641 28.68 1.48 -1.56
C HIS A 641 29.73 2.58 -1.31
N LYS A 642 30.25 2.66 -0.08
CA LYS A 642 31.31 3.61 0.30
C LYS A 642 32.66 3.24 -0.32
N THR A 643 32.98 1.94 -0.43
CA THR A 643 34.18 1.44 -1.13
C THR A 643 34.09 1.73 -2.63
N LEU A 644 32.95 1.47 -3.26
CA LEU A 644 32.69 1.80 -4.67
C LEU A 644 32.74 3.31 -4.94
N TYR A 645 32.26 4.14 -4.01
CA TYR A 645 32.38 5.59 -4.10
C TYR A 645 33.85 6.05 -4.00
N ALA A 646 34.65 5.45 -3.11
CA ALA A 646 36.08 5.74 -3.02
C ALA A 646 36.82 5.35 -4.32
N MET A 647 36.60 4.14 -4.85
CA MET A 647 37.21 3.67 -6.10
C MET A 647 36.80 4.51 -7.32
N THR A 648 35.55 5.00 -7.37
CA THR A 648 35.12 5.89 -8.47
C THR A 648 35.70 7.29 -8.33
N GLN A 649 35.81 7.84 -7.12
CA GLN A 649 36.48 9.11 -6.85
C GLN A 649 37.99 9.08 -7.18
N GLU A 650 38.66 7.97 -6.86
CA GLU A 650 40.06 7.69 -7.21
C GLU A 650 40.23 7.63 -8.74
N ARG A 651 39.42 6.81 -9.43
CA ARG A 651 39.45 6.69 -10.90
C ARG A 651 39.13 8.01 -11.63
N ILE A 652 38.23 8.85 -11.09
CA ILE A 652 37.96 10.20 -11.60
C ILE A 652 39.19 11.12 -11.43
N SER A 653 39.95 10.93 -10.35
CA SER A 653 41.19 11.66 -10.08
C SER A 653 42.32 11.23 -11.03
N GLU A 654 42.49 9.92 -11.26
CA GLU A 654 43.42 9.38 -12.27
C GLU A 654 43.09 9.89 -13.68
N ILE A 655 41.81 9.85 -14.08
CA ILE A 655 41.37 10.34 -15.39
C ILE A 655 41.64 11.84 -15.53
N ARG A 656 41.44 12.64 -14.48
CA ARG A 656 41.79 14.06 -14.47
C ARG A 656 43.30 14.28 -14.61
N GLU A 657 44.11 13.58 -13.83
CA GLU A 657 45.57 13.76 -13.85
C GLU A 657 46.17 13.30 -15.18
N LYS A 658 45.65 12.21 -15.75
CA LYS A 658 46.04 11.74 -17.09
C LYS A 658 45.58 12.74 -18.17
N GLY A 659 44.33 13.19 -18.13
CA GLY A 659 43.81 14.19 -19.06
C GLY A 659 44.58 15.52 -19.02
N MET A 660 45.10 15.94 -17.86
CA MET A 660 45.99 17.10 -17.75
C MET A 660 47.37 16.87 -18.37
N LYS A 661 47.91 15.64 -18.32
CA LYS A 661 49.16 15.27 -19.00
C LYS A 661 48.98 15.18 -20.51
N ASP A 662 47.90 14.55 -20.96
CA ASP A 662 47.55 14.42 -22.37
C ASP A 662 47.28 15.81 -22.99
N PHE A 663 46.55 16.70 -22.31
CA PHE A 663 46.35 18.10 -22.71
C PHE A 663 47.65 18.93 -22.73
N ALA A 664 48.59 18.67 -21.81
CA ALA A 664 49.91 19.31 -21.84
C ALA A 664 50.76 18.86 -23.04
N ILE A 665 50.65 17.59 -23.44
CA ILE A 665 51.29 17.04 -24.64
C ILE A 665 50.65 17.64 -25.90
N GLU A 666 49.32 17.67 -25.98
CA GLU A 666 48.57 18.27 -27.09
C GLU A 666 48.91 19.78 -27.26
N LYS A 667 48.99 20.53 -26.15
CA LYS A 667 49.44 21.93 -26.16
C LYS A 667 50.86 22.06 -26.71
N LEU A 668 51.81 21.23 -26.24
CA LEU A 668 53.20 21.28 -26.72
C LEU A 668 53.32 20.89 -28.19
N GLN A 669 52.49 19.98 -28.68
CA GLN A 669 52.41 19.62 -30.11
C GLN A 669 51.83 20.77 -30.95
N PHE A 670 50.79 21.45 -30.47
CA PHE A 670 50.26 22.65 -31.12
C PHE A 670 51.28 23.79 -31.15
N GLU A 671 51.97 24.03 -30.04
CA GLU A 671 53.00 25.08 -29.90
C GLU A 671 54.23 24.79 -30.79
N ALA A 672 54.62 23.51 -30.93
CA ALA A 672 55.63 23.08 -31.89
C ALA A 672 55.18 23.28 -33.35
N ALA A 673 53.97 22.84 -33.71
CA ALA A 673 53.43 23.03 -35.07
C ALA A 673 53.29 24.52 -35.44
N GLN A 674 52.93 25.38 -34.48
CA GLN A 674 52.90 26.84 -34.67
C GLN A 674 54.30 27.39 -34.97
N LEU A 675 55.33 26.95 -34.22
CA LEU A 675 56.72 27.35 -34.45
C LEU A 675 57.29 26.81 -35.78
N GLU A 676 56.88 25.62 -36.22
CA GLU A 676 57.23 25.09 -37.54
C GLU A 676 56.61 25.93 -38.67
N VAL A 677 55.36 26.37 -38.53
CA VAL A 677 54.71 27.29 -39.47
C VAL A 677 55.38 28.67 -39.47
N GLU A 678 55.77 29.21 -38.31
CA GLU A 678 56.48 30.48 -38.20
C GLU A 678 57.89 30.40 -38.83
N ALA A 679 58.60 29.28 -38.64
CA ALA A 679 59.88 29.03 -39.28
C ALA A 679 59.75 28.88 -40.81
N ALA A 680 58.73 28.14 -41.29
CA ALA A 680 58.49 27.94 -42.72
C ALA A 680 58.06 29.24 -43.44
N THR A 681 57.19 30.04 -42.82
CA THR A 681 56.78 31.36 -43.36
C THR A 681 57.95 32.35 -43.36
N SER A 682 58.76 32.39 -42.30
CA SER A 682 60.00 33.18 -42.26
C SER A 682 61.00 32.77 -43.35
N ALA A 683 61.17 31.46 -43.60
CA ALA A 683 62.02 30.95 -44.67
C ALA A 683 61.50 31.29 -46.08
N LEU A 684 60.18 31.23 -46.31
CA LEU A 684 59.56 31.66 -47.57
C LEU A 684 59.73 33.16 -47.82
N GLN A 685 59.52 34.00 -46.80
CA GLN A 685 59.76 35.43 -46.90
C GLN A 685 61.23 35.74 -47.18
N LYS A 686 62.17 35.02 -46.53
CA LYS A 686 63.61 35.12 -46.81
C LYS A 686 63.95 34.75 -48.26
N LEU A 687 63.31 33.72 -48.80
CA LEU A 687 63.48 33.31 -50.20
C LEU A 687 62.97 34.38 -51.17
N ALA A 688 61.83 35.01 -50.89
CA ALA A 688 61.30 36.13 -51.70
C ALA A 688 62.23 37.35 -51.68
N GLU A 689 62.73 37.76 -50.50
CA GLU A 689 63.74 38.83 -50.38
C GLU A 689 64.99 38.51 -51.22
N MET A 690 65.48 37.27 -51.16
CA MET A 690 66.65 36.84 -51.91
C MET A 690 66.40 36.77 -53.42
N SER A 691 65.24 36.26 -53.88
CA SER A 691 64.89 36.20 -55.30
C SER A 691 64.75 37.60 -55.90
N GLN A 692 64.15 38.53 -55.16
CA GLN A 692 63.97 39.91 -55.62
C GLN A 692 65.30 40.70 -55.59
N GLN A 693 66.19 40.45 -54.62
CA GLN A 693 67.57 40.96 -54.66
C GLN A 693 68.38 40.39 -55.84
N LEU A 694 68.18 39.11 -56.18
CA LEU A 694 68.80 38.48 -57.36
C LEU A 694 68.29 39.10 -58.66
N LEU A 695 66.98 39.30 -58.78
CA LEU A 695 66.34 39.95 -59.93
C LEU A 695 66.85 41.39 -60.10
N ASN A 696 66.90 42.18 -59.02
CA ASN A 696 67.41 43.55 -59.06
C ASN A 696 68.90 43.61 -59.44
N LYS A 697 69.74 42.69 -58.93
CA LYS A 697 71.15 42.57 -59.36
C LYS A 697 71.27 42.18 -60.84
N ALA A 698 70.44 41.25 -61.32
CA ALA A 698 70.39 40.82 -62.72
C ALA A 698 69.79 41.86 -63.68
N ILE A 699 69.09 42.88 -63.16
CA ILE A 699 68.65 44.06 -63.92
C ILE A 699 69.81 45.07 -64.00
N LEU A 700 70.44 45.41 -62.87
CA LEU A 700 71.54 46.39 -62.80
C LEU A 700 72.76 45.99 -63.65
N SER A 701 73.07 44.69 -63.76
CA SER A 701 74.15 44.22 -64.64
C SER A 701 73.86 44.42 -66.14
N VAL A 702 72.60 44.45 -66.56
CA VAL A 702 72.23 44.79 -67.96
C VAL A 702 72.47 46.28 -68.24
N GLU A 703 72.27 47.14 -67.25
CA GLU A 703 72.49 48.59 -67.39
C GLU A 703 73.99 48.94 -67.39
N ALA A 704 74.83 48.17 -66.68
CA ALA A 704 76.28 48.33 -66.68
C ALA A 704 76.91 48.04 -68.05
N ASP A 705 76.61 46.88 -68.66
CA ASP A 705 77.19 46.50 -69.96
C ASP A 705 76.63 47.34 -71.13
N SER A 706 75.43 47.91 -70.98
CA SER A 706 74.82 48.82 -71.96
C SER A 706 75.67 50.08 -72.23
N TYR A 707 76.52 50.50 -71.27
CA TYR A 707 77.30 51.74 -71.38
C TYR A 707 78.68 51.60 -72.05
N ILE A 708 79.14 50.37 -72.34
CA ILE A 708 80.50 50.13 -72.85
C ILE A 708 80.58 50.18 -74.39
N SER A 709 79.45 50.02 -75.09
CA SER A 709 79.40 49.87 -76.56
C SER A 709 79.44 51.18 -77.38
N VAL A 710 79.72 52.34 -76.77
CA VAL A 710 79.68 53.65 -77.45
C VAL A 710 80.91 54.52 -77.16
N MET A 711 82.12 54.01 -77.44
CA MET A 711 83.29 54.84 -77.74
C MET A 711 84.41 54.06 -78.45
N GLN A 712 85.30 54.79 -79.13
CA GLN A 712 86.61 54.36 -79.66
C GLN A 712 86.64 53.27 -80.76
N ASN A 713 86.55 53.74 -82.01
CA ASN A 713 87.25 53.12 -83.14
C ASN A 713 88.69 53.67 -83.23
N ASN A 714 89.58 52.91 -83.89
CA ASN A 714 90.95 53.24 -84.38
C ASN A 714 92.15 52.88 -83.48
N ASN A 715 92.68 51.65 -83.63
CA ASN A 715 93.83 51.38 -84.52
C ASN A 715 94.25 49.89 -84.47
N ASP A 716 95.02 49.44 -85.46
CA ASP A 716 95.42 48.03 -85.67
C ASP A 716 96.18 47.40 -84.50
N PHE A 717 95.87 46.13 -84.17
CA PHE A 717 96.87 45.05 -84.26
C PHE A 717 96.22 43.64 -84.32
N LYS A 718 96.93 42.73 -85.02
CA LYS A 718 96.58 41.32 -85.31
C LYS A 718 96.20 40.45 -84.09
N LEU A 719 95.13 39.64 -84.22
CA LEU A 719 95.14 38.18 -84.49
C LEU A 719 94.04 37.38 -83.77
N ASP A 720 93.48 36.42 -84.52
CA ASP A 720 92.65 35.26 -84.16
C ASP A 720 91.23 35.44 -83.57
N LEU A 721 90.41 34.47 -83.97
CA LEU A 721 88.96 34.58 -84.10
C LEU A 721 88.34 33.20 -83.87
N ILE A 722 87.82 32.94 -82.67
CA ILE A 722 86.87 31.85 -82.44
C ILE A 722 85.60 32.44 -81.81
N THR A 723 84.52 32.32 -82.56
CA THR A 723 83.16 32.77 -82.23
C THR A 723 82.67 32.23 -80.89
N ASN A 724 82.12 33.10 -80.04
CA ASN A 724 81.32 32.70 -78.88
C ASN A 724 79.95 33.40 -78.87
N MET A 725 79.18 33.16 -79.95
CA MET A 725 77.88 33.77 -80.21
C MET A 725 76.75 33.10 -79.41
N ASN A 726 76.87 33.08 -78.07
CA ASN A 726 75.87 32.53 -77.15
C ASN A 726 75.56 33.41 -75.92
N CYS A 727 76.40 34.41 -75.59
CA CYS A 727 76.26 35.13 -74.32
C CYS A 727 74.98 35.99 -74.19
N ILE A 728 74.45 36.54 -75.30
CA ILE A 728 73.25 37.40 -75.26
C ILE A 728 72.00 36.58 -74.92
N ASP A 729 71.84 35.40 -75.52
CA ASP A 729 70.71 34.52 -75.21
C ASP A 729 70.84 33.83 -73.85
N CYS A 730 72.05 33.45 -73.41
CA CYS A 730 72.24 32.98 -72.04
C CYS A 730 71.82 34.05 -71.01
N PHE A 731 72.14 35.33 -71.23
CA PHE A 731 71.76 36.39 -70.28
C PHE A 731 70.25 36.69 -70.34
N SER A 732 69.64 36.71 -71.52
CA SER A 732 68.18 36.91 -71.66
C SER A 732 67.39 35.77 -71.01
N VAL A 733 67.85 34.52 -71.16
CA VAL A 733 67.29 33.33 -70.50
C VAL A 733 67.48 33.39 -68.99
N VAL A 734 68.66 33.79 -68.48
CA VAL A 734 68.87 33.97 -67.02
C VAL A 734 67.95 35.05 -66.45
N LYS A 735 67.79 36.19 -67.13
CA LYS A 735 66.86 37.25 -66.71
C LYS A 735 65.40 36.78 -66.73
N ALA A 736 64.98 36.06 -67.78
CA ALA A 736 63.63 35.48 -67.88
C ALA A 736 63.40 34.27 -66.95
N GLY A 737 64.47 33.62 -66.46
CA GLY A 737 64.43 32.59 -65.43
C GLY A 737 64.30 33.20 -64.03
N ALA A 738 65.14 34.18 -63.70
CA ALA A 738 65.10 34.92 -62.43
C ALA A 738 63.75 35.63 -62.22
N ALA A 739 63.20 36.27 -63.26
CA ALA A 739 61.89 36.89 -63.20
C ALA A 739 60.75 35.87 -62.95
N ARG A 740 60.82 34.69 -63.57
CA ARG A 740 59.84 33.60 -63.35
C ARG A 740 59.98 32.96 -61.96
N LEU A 741 61.19 32.84 -61.44
CA LEU A 741 61.43 32.39 -60.07
C LEU A 741 60.91 33.40 -59.05
N SER A 742 61.19 34.70 -59.21
CA SER A 742 60.66 35.74 -58.31
C SER A 742 59.14 35.74 -58.30
N ALA A 743 58.49 35.74 -59.47
CA ALA A 743 57.02 35.71 -59.56
C ALA A 743 56.41 34.43 -58.95
N LEU A 744 57.08 33.28 -59.05
CA LEU A 744 56.62 32.02 -58.46
C LEU A 744 56.84 31.99 -56.94
N THR A 745 57.91 32.58 -56.42
CA THR A 745 58.13 32.76 -54.98
C THR A 745 57.16 33.79 -54.38
N GLU A 746 56.90 34.90 -55.09
CA GLU A 746 55.86 35.88 -54.73
C GLU A 746 54.47 35.22 -54.70
N GLN A 747 54.12 34.38 -55.67
CA GLN A 747 52.87 33.62 -55.67
C GLN A 747 52.78 32.66 -54.47
N LEU A 748 53.86 31.91 -54.14
CA LEU A 748 53.86 31.01 -52.97
C LEU A 748 53.75 31.77 -51.64
N VAL A 749 54.29 32.98 -51.54
CA VAL A 749 54.15 33.86 -50.37
C VAL A 749 52.72 34.39 -50.25
N MET A 750 52.09 34.77 -51.37
CA MET A 750 50.68 35.17 -51.43
C MET A 750 49.72 34.01 -51.10
N ASP A 751 49.97 32.81 -51.63
CA ASP A 751 49.18 31.59 -51.35
C ASP A 751 49.34 31.13 -49.89
N ALA A 752 50.47 31.43 -49.25
CA ALA A 752 50.69 31.27 -47.81
C ALA A 752 50.04 32.37 -46.95
N GLY A 753 49.32 33.33 -47.55
CA GLY A 753 48.62 34.41 -46.85
C GLY A 753 49.51 35.55 -46.34
N LEU A 754 50.80 35.56 -46.69
CA LEU A 754 51.75 36.59 -46.30
C LEU A 754 51.64 37.78 -47.26
N ALA A 755 50.74 38.72 -46.97
CA ALA A 755 50.62 39.95 -47.75
C ALA A 755 51.93 40.76 -47.70
N ALA A 756 52.48 41.09 -48.87
CA ALA A 756 53.73 41.83 -48.98
C ALA A 756 53.63 43.23 -48.34
N ALA A 757 54.58 43.56 -47.46
CA ALA A 757 54.84 44.94 -47.08
C ALA A 757 55.56 45.66 -48.24
N ASN A 758 55.16 46.89 -48.55
CA ASN A 758 55.82 47.75 -49.56
C ASN A 758 57.13 48.33 -49.04
#